data_AF-A0A4Y2PJA3-F1
#
_entry.id   AF-A0A4Y2PJA3-F1
#
_cell.length_a   1.000
_cell.length_b   1.000
_cell.length_c   1.000
_cell.angle_alpha   90.00
_cell.angle_beta   90.00
_cell.angle_gamma   90.00
#
_symmetry.space_group_name_H-M   'P 1'
#
loop_
_entity.id
_entity.type
_entity.pdbx_description
1 polymer ?
#
loop_
_entity_poly.entity_id
_entity_poly.type
_entity_poly.pdbx_seq_one_letter_code
_entity_poly.pdbx_strand_id
1 'polypeptide(L)'
;MAFERGIELADEGDSEEVHVLIGSDFIWEVLKDTNVRLNARLVATDSIFGFVVQGSERESDCGEVHVNLLRVINEELKYDRVKDLSELEVIGLNPKKEIPHSDLEILEAFEQNVTYENNGYGTKLLWKDNHKGINDNYEIARQRLFSLNKGFKRDENFCSKYKDINNSQLEDNIMLEINCESKNDVSKGFMPHRGVVKELKETTKLRICYDASCKANNEMSLNNCLDCSPNLNPDLLKIILKFGFYPIEFCADIQGEFLKVGIVEEERKFLQTLWVEEGGTNLTLDDHAVRILRTQRVPFLYKMTFSALNELYANDLIRSDYSLEETALISKEDTSILSEASVNMRQWTMNSPSLFEMWRENDLECRQSSSDSDIQLKDLELIWGNKKYTLKVAFNLLQQLSDKIPTKGVALSACGVPCDPLDILTPFTARIKLLIQKLWENGFTWDEPLPPDIEFKEWPHELTFVQDVVVPHLHSSVMKTELLEVDKSSGASPKVYCSVDNFRMKHPNDVKANFIVSKTRLIPLRTVTLPRLELLGSVALARLCIYLSKTFPLIKEGSLSFWSDSQIYLHRVKSVSILWKHYVQNKENEIKEETDPMNWYFCDGKTNPASKLTRGITIHNLMNDETWWTDPSWLLELDIPAKGKTLTADKESVERQKAMMTLQMTMNSKYFIAIYVSDILNLTEISWYLNDVHRAEFTFFISYLFVI
;
A
#
# COMPACT_ATOMS: atom_id res chain seq x y z
N MET A 1 15.28 -22.61 55.55
CA MET A 1 16.50 -21.78 55.45
C MET A 1 16.27 -20.29 55.70
N ALA A 2 15.47 -19.57 54.89
CA ALA A 2 15.23 -18.14 55.12
C ALA A 2 14.41 -17.87 56.40
N PHE A 3 13.30 -18.60 56.57
CA PHE A 3 12.45 -18.52 57.77
C PHE A 3 13.20 -18.87 59.07
N GLU A 4 14.09 -19.87 59.03
CA GLU A 4 14.93 -20.26 60.18
C GLU A 4 15.95 -19.19 60.58
N ARG A 5 16.23 -18.22 59.70
CA ARG A 5 17.08 -17.05 59.97
C ARG A 5 16.27 -15.78 60.25
N GLY A 6 14.96 -15.90 60.45
CA GLY A 6 14.06 -14.77 60.72
C GLY A 6 13.87 -13.85 59.52
N ILE A 7 14.09 -14.34 58.30
CA ILE A 7 13.92 -13.57 57.05
C ILE A 7 12.55 -13.92 56.46
N GLU A 8 11.71 -12.89 56.33
CA GLU A 8 10.42 -12.96 55.65
C GLU A 8 10.64 -12.71 54.15
N LEU A 9 10.30 -13.71 53.33
CA LEU A 9 10.46 -13.64 51.87
C LEU A 9 9.31 -12.84 51.24
N ALA A 10 9.56 -12.33 50.04
CA ALA A 10 8.56 -11.57 49.26
C ALA A 10 7.34 -12.42 48.86
N ASP A 11 7.47 -13.75 48.82
CA ASP A 11 6.40 -14.69 48.53
C ASP A 11 6.49 -15.97 49.38
N GLU A 12 5.37 -16.71 49.44
CA GLU A 12 5.28 -17.99 50.16
C GLU A 12 5.67 -19.20 49.29
N GLY A 13 5.92 -19.00 47.99
CA GLY A 13 6.45 -20.02 47.06
C GLY A 13 5.42 -21.05 46.54
N ASP A 14 4.13 -20.89 46.82
CA ASP A 14 3.09 -21.88 46.51
C ASP A 14 2.45 -21.73 45.09
N SER A 15 2.91 -20.79 44.26
CA SER A 15 2.37 -20.55 42.91
C SER A 15 3.42 -20.71 41.81
N GLU A 16 3.13 -21.55 40.82
CA GLU A 16 3.95 -21.73 39.61
C GLU A 16 3.70 -20.64 38.54
N GLU A 17 2.77 -19.71 38.78
CA GLU A 17 2.45 -18.63 37.82
C GLU A 17 3.38 -17.42 37.97
N VAL A 18 3.87 -16.91 36.84
CA VAL A 18 4.68 -15.68 36.80
C VAL A 18 3.76 -14.48 36.92
N HIS A 19 3.84 -13.77 38.05
CA HIS A 19 2.99 -12.60 38.33
C HIS A 19 3.54 -11.30 37.72
N VAL A 20 4.86 -11.14 37.64
CA VAL A 20 5.52 -9.91 37.17
C VAL A 20 6.82 -10.27 36.43
N LEU A 21 7.06 -9.64 35.27
CA LEU A 21 8.34 -9.67 34.55
C LEU A 21 9.03 -8.31 34.71
N ILE A 22 10.27 -8.32 35.23
CA ILE A 22 11.05 -7.10 35.48
C ILE A 22 12.19 -7.01 34.46
N GLY A 23 12.24 -5.90 33.72
CA GLY A 23 13.32 -5.61 32.77
C GLY A 23 14.66 -5.41 33.47
N SER A 24 15.76 -5.80 32.83
CA SER A 24 17.11 -5.67 33.40
C SER A 24 17.53 -4.22 33.67
N ASP A 25 16.93 -3.28 32.95
CA ASP A 25 17.05 -1.84 33.12
C ASP A 25 16.47 -1.33 34.44
N PHE A 26 15.51 -2.04 35.05
CA PHE A 26 14.88 -1.66 36.32
C PHE A 26 15.40 -2.45 37.53
N ILE A 27 16.34 -3.38 37.33
CA ILE A 27 16.79 -4.27 38.41
C ILE A 27 17.43 -3.51 39.58
N TRP A 28 18.09 -2.39 39.27
CA TRP A 28 18.75 -1.52 40.25
C TRP A 28 17.79 -0.65 41.05
N GLU A 29 16.56 -0.47 40.57
CA GLU A 29 15.50 0.25 41.29
C GLU A 29 14.69 -0.69 42.19
N VAL A 30 14.69 -1.99 41.86
CA VAL A 30 13.91 -3.01 42.56
C VAL A 30 14.69 -3.66 43.69
N LEU A 31 15.97 -3.99 43.47
CA LEU A 31 16.83 -4.60 44.48
C LEU A 31 17.46 -3.54 45.37
N LYS A 32 17.50 -3.81 46.68
CA LYS A 32 18.18 -2.99 47.68
C LYS A 32 19.56 -3.57 48.00
N ASP A 33 20.35 -2.82 48.77
CA ASP A 33 21.74 -3.16 49.06
C ASP A 33 21.93 -4.34 50.04
N THR A 34 20.87 -4.72 50.77
CA THR A 34 20.98 -5.73 51.83
C THR A 34 20.95 -7.15 51.26
N ASN A 35 22.05 -7.88 51.44
CA ASN A 35 22.21 -9.25 50.98
C ASN A 35 22.53 -10.18 52.15
N VAL A 36 21.70 -11.20 52.36
CA VAL A 36 21.90 -12.23 53.40
C VAL A 36 22.14 -13.58 52.73
N ARG A 37 23.38 -14.06 52.85
CA ARG A 37 23.77 -15.34 52.27
C ARG A 37 23.14 -16.50 53.03
N LEU A 38 22.22 -17.22 52.37
CA LEU A 38 21.51 -18.36 52.95
C LEU A 38 22.40 -19.61 52.98
N ASN A 39 23.13 -19.88 51.90
CA ASN A 39 24.13 -20.94 51.81
C ASN A 39 25.26 -20.60 50.80
N ALA A 40 26.07 -21.58 50.40
CA ALA A 40 27.19 -21.35 49.48
C ALA A 40 26.76 -20.77 48.11
N ARG A 41 25.52 -21.01 47.65
CA ARG A 41 25.03 -20.63 46.30
C ARG A 41 23.71 -19.87 46.29
N LEU A 42 23.02 -19.79 47.43
CA LEU A 42 21.78 -19.02 47.60
C LEU A 42 22.02 -17.79 48.45
N VAL A 43 21.52 -16.65 47.97
CA VAL A 43 21.53 -15.36 48.65
C VAL A 43 20.10 -14.82 48.66
N ALA A 44 19.63 -14.40 49.84
CA ALA A 44 18.43 -13.60 49.95
C ALA A 44 18.81 -12.12 49.81
N THR A 45 18.25 -11.44 48.82
CA THR A 45 18.48 -10.02 48.55
C THR A 45 17.23 -9.25 48.90
N ASP A 46 17.37 -8.19 49.69
CA ASP A 46 16.25 -7.32 50.01
C ASP A 46 15.79 -6.59 48.74
N SER A 47 14.48 -6.38 48.60
CA SER A 47 13.88 -5.69 47.47
C SER A 47 12.73 -4.80 47.94
N ILE A 48 12.14 -4.03 47.03
CA ILE A 48 10.91 -3.28 47.31
C ILE A 48 9.71 -4.18 47.62
N PHE A 49 9.77 -5.48 47.29
CA PHE A 49 8.70 -6.46 47.53
C PHE A 49 8.95 -7.35 48.76
N GLY A 50 10.08 -7.19 49.47
CA GLY A 50 10.56 -8.12 50.50
C GLY A 50 11.79 -8.90 50.04
N PHE A 51 12.30 -9.83 50.85
CA PHE A 51 13.50 -10.58 50.49
C PHE A 51 13.23 -11.57 49.36
N VAL A 52 14.01 -11.50 48.29
CA VAL A 52 13.96 -12.42 47.14
C VAL A 52 15.17 -13.36 47.19
N VAL A 53 14.96 -14.65 46.89
CA VAL A 53 16.06 -15.64 46.88
C VAL A 53 16.65 -15.74 45.48
N GLN A 54 17.97 -15.57 45.38
CA GLN A 54 18.74 -15.67 44.15
C GLN A 54 19.74 -16.83 44.23
N GLY A 55 19.87 -17.57 43.13
CA GLY A 55 20.84 -18.66 42.97
C GLY A 55 20.20 -20.03 42.76
N SER A 56 21.03 -21.08 42.73
CA SER A 56 20.58 -22.47 42.53
C SER A 56 21.07 -23.36 43.66
N GLU A 57 20.20 -24.26 44.10
CA GLU A 57 20.50 -25.27 45.12
C GLU A 57 21.20 -26.52 44.53
N ARG A 58 21.13 -26.74 43.21
CA ARG A 58 21.69 -27.91 42.54
C ARG A 58 22.97 -27.58 41.78
N GLU A 59 23.94 -28.49 41.82
CA GLU A 59 24.97 -28.60 40.78
C GLU A 59 24.30 -29.13 39.52
N SER A 60 23.84 -28.24 38.66
CA SER A 60 23.45 -28.60 37.31
C SER A 60 24.74 -28.76 36.50
N ASP A 61 25.17 -30.00 36.27
CA ASP A 61 26.06 -30.33 35.14
C ASP A 61 25.26 -30.06 33.86
N CYS A 62 25.28 -28.81 33.44
CA CYS A 62 24.35 -28.27 32.46
C CYS A 62 25.07 -28.16 31.10
N GLY A 63 24.96 -29.21 30.29
CA GLY A 63 25.33 -29.21 28.86
C GLY A 63 24.43 -28.34 27.97
N GLU A 64 23.35 -27.77 28.51
CA GLU A 64 22.45 -26.87 27.77
C GLU A 64 22.06 -25.65 28.59
N VAL A 65 22.74 -24.52 28.32
CA VAL A 65 22.28 -23.22 28.80
C VAL A 65 20.98 -22.88 28.07
N HIS A 66 19.84 -22.97 28.77
CA HIS A 66 18.59 -22.40 28.26
C HIS A 66 18.60 -20.88 28.44
N VAL A 67 19.06 -20.19 27.39
CA VAL A 67 18.88 -18.75 27.24
C VAL A 67 17.54 -18.51 26.55
N ASN A 68 16.52 -18.11 27.31
CA ASN A 68 15.30 -17.55 26.72
C ASN A 68 15.56 -16.10 26.31
N LEU A 69 16.13 -15.92 25.11
CA LEU A 69 16.26 -14.63 24.47
C LEU A 69 14.90 -14.21 23.90
N LEU A 70 14.14 -13.39 24.63
CA LEU A 70 13.02 -12.65 24.06
C LEU A 70 13.58 -11.48 23.24
N ARG A 71 13.93 -11.76 21.99
CA ARG A 71 14.16 -10.73 21.00
C ARG A 71 12.78 -10.26 20.54
N VAL A 72 12.39 -9.04 20.86
CA VAL A 72 11.30 -8.36 20.13
C VAL A 72 11.85 -8.06 18.74
N ILE A 73 11.88 -9.09 17.91
CA ILE A 73 11.77 -8.90 16.47
C ILE A 73 10.34 -8.37 16.34
N ASN A 74 10.18 -7.19 15.73
CA ASN A 74 8.89 -6.85 15.13
C ASN A 74 8.61 -7.99 14.13
N GLU A 75 8.01 -9.08 14.59
CA GLU A 75 7.31 -10.00 13.73
C GLU A 75 6.18 -9.15 13.18
N GLU A 76 6.46 -8.52 12.04
CA GLU A 76 5.42 -8.12 11.13
C GLU A 76 4.52 -9.34 10.98
N LEU A 77 3.34 -9.26 11.62
CA LEU A 77 2.30 -10.23 11.42
C LEU A 77 2.17 -10.42 9.91
N LYS A 78 2.47 -11.63 9.42
CA LYS A 78 2.29 -12.06 8.03
C LYS A 78 0.80 -12.12 7.67
N TYR A 79 0.11 -10.98 7.82
CA TYR A 79 -1.14 -10.66 7.16
C TYR A 79 -0.82 -9.70 6.02
N ASP A 80 0.06 -10.13 5.11
CA ASP A 80 0.60 -9.31 4.02
C ASP A 80 -0.51 -8.59 3.24
N ARG A 81 -1.67 -9.23 3.02
CA ARG A 81 -2.78 -8.61 2.25
C ARG A 81 -3.49 -7.45 2.93
N VAL A 82 -3.54 -7.39 4.27
CA VAL A 82 -4.20 -6.28 4.99
C VAL A 82 -3.25 -5.09 5.09
N LYS A 83 -1.95 -5.35 5.20
CA LYS A 83 -0.90 -4.34 5.10
C LYS A 83 -0.89 -3.73 3.69
N ASP A 84 -0.96 -4.55 2.64
CA ASP A 84 -1.06 -4.10 1.25
C ASP A 84 -2.30 -3.20 1.01
N LEU A 85 -3.47 -3.59 1.52
CA LEU A 85 -4.69 -2.75 1.46
C LEU A 85 -4.52 -1.42 2.20
N SER A 86 -3.84 -1.44 3.35
CA SER A 86 -3.52 -0.23 4.12
C SER A 86 -2.42 0.61 3.47
N GLU A 87 -1.58 0.02 2.61
CA GLU A 87 -0.52 0.70 1.85
C GLU A 87 -1.05 1.38 0.58
N LEU A 88 -2.05 0.78 -0.09
CA LEU A 88 -2.79 1.41 -1.20
C LEU A 88 -3.50 2.70 -0.75
N GLU A 89 -4.01 2.73 0.48
CA GLU A 89 -4.61 3.92 1.13
C GLU A 89 -3.60 5.05 1.42
N VAL A 90 -2.31 4.84 1.15
CA VAL A 90 -1.22 5.79 1.44
C VAL A 90 -0.64 6.42 0.16
N ILE A 91 -1.09 6.01 -1.04
CA ILE A 91 -0.67 6.63 -2.30
C ILE A 91 -1.00 8.13 -2.26
N GLY A 92 0.01 8.99 -2.47
CA GLY A 92 -0.11 10.44 -2.36
C GLY A 92 -0.04 11.02 -0.94
N LEU A 93 -0.06 10.20 0.11
CA LEU A 93 -0.05 10.62 1.53
C LEU A 93 1.29 10.39 2.27
N ASN A 94 2.26 9.75 1.61
CA ASN A 94 3.60 9.62 2.18
C ASN A 94 4.47 10.83 1.81
N PRO A 95 5.12 11.50 2.78
CA PRO A 95 6.23 12.38 2.45
C PRO A 95 7.32 11.54 1.76
N LYS A 96 8.02 12.15 0.80
CA LYS A 96 9.01 11.55 -0.11
C LYS A 96 9.60 10.25 0.46
N LYS A 97 9.25 9.10 -0.11
CA LYS A 97 10.13 7.93 -0.01
C LYS A 97 11.36 8.31 -0.84
N GLU A 98 12.40 8.81 -0.19
CA GLU A 98 13.72 8.80 -0.81
C GLU A 98 13.99 7.35 -1.25
N ILE A 99 14.51 7.19 -2.47
CA ILE A 99 14.93 5.87 -2.94
C ILE A 99 15.91 5.35 -1.89
N PRO A 100 15.65 4.19 -1.25
CA PRO A 100 16.54 3.64 -0.26
C PRO A 100 17.98 3.62 -0.78
N HIS A 101 18.98 3.89 0.07
CA HIS A 101 20.37 3.84 -0.37
C HIS A 101 20.74 2.51 -1.04
N SER A 102 20.19 1.39 -0.56
CA SER A 102 20.34 0.06 -1.20
C SER A 102 19.83 0.02 -2.64
N ASP A 103 18.73 0.71 -2.93
CA ASP A 103 18.12 0.75 -4.26
C ASP A 103 18.96 1.60 -5.22
N LEU A 104 19.62 2.65 -4.71
CA LEU A 104 20.59 3.45 -5.49
C LEU A 104 21.84 2.62 -5.84
N GLU A 105 22.37 1.84 -4.89
CA GLU A 105 23.51 0.94 -5.14
C GLU A 105 23.18 -0.09 -6.23
N ILE A 106 21.96 -0.64 -6.21
CA ILE A 106 21.47 -1.58 -7.24
C ILE A 106 21.39 -0.89 -8.62
N LEU A 107 20.93 0.36 -8.68
CA LEU A 107 20.86 1.15 -9.93
C LEU A 107 22.25 1.44 -10.49
N GLU A 108 23.18 1.88 -9.65
CA GLU A 108 24.57 2.12 -10.06
C GLU A 108 25.25 0.84 -10.55
N ALA A 109 25.06 -0.28 -9.85
CA ALA A 109 25.57 -1.58 -10.28
C ALA A 109 24.98 -2.01 -11.62
N PHE A 110 23.68 -1.74 -11.85
CA PHE A 110 23.06 -2.02 -13.14
C PHE A 110 23.66 -1.17 -14.25
N GLU A 111 23.75 0.15 -14.09
CA GLU A 111 24.32 1.07 -15.08
C GLU A 111 25.76 0.69 -15.47
N GLN A 112 26.58 0.25 -14.51
CA GLN A 112 27.94 -0.23 -14.77
C GLN A 112 28.00 -1.54 -15.56
N ASN A 113 26.96 -2.38 -15.44
CA ASN A 113 26.89 -3.69 -16.07
C ASN A 113 26.18 -3.68 -17.43
N VAL A 114 25.44 -2.62 -17.77
CA VAL A 114 24.75 -2.50 -19.04
C VAL A 114 25.74 -2.25 -20.17
N THR A 115 25.65 -3.06 -21.21
CA THR A 115 26.35 -2.87 -22.47
C THR A 115 25.35 -2.72 -23.62
N TYR A 116 25.73 -1.99 -24.66
CA TYR A 116 24.95 -1.87 -25.88
C TYR A 116 25.73 -2.50 -27.03
N GLU A 117 25.28 -3.65 -27.50
CA GLU A 117 25.93 -4.42 -28.57
C GLU A 117 24.89 -4.95 -29.56
N ASN A 118 25.23 -4.98 -30.85
CA ASN A 118 24.37 -5.54 -31.92
C ASN A 118 22.93 -4.98 -31.93
N ASN A 119 22.79 -3.68 -31.66
CA ASN A 119 21.50 -2.98 -31.61
C ASN A 119 20.55 -3.45 -30.49
N GLY A 120 21.11 -3.95 -29.39
CA GLY A 120 20.37 -4.38 -28.21
C GLY A 120 21.15 -4.15 -26.90
N TYR A 121 20.41 -4.03 -25.81
CA TYR A 121 20.97 -3.92 -24.47
C TYR A 121 21.28 -5.29 -23.89
N GLY A 122 22.50 -5.46 -23.36
CA GLY A 122 22.95 -6.60 -22.57
C GLY A 122 23.28 -6.17 -21.14
N THR A 123 23.16 -7.07 -20.18
CA THR A 123 23.50 -6.79 -18.78
C THR A 123 23.83 -8.08 -18.02
N LYS A 124 24.35 -7.93 -16.80
CA LYS A 124 24.60 -9.02 -15.85
C LYS A 124 23.42 -9.19 -14.90
N LEU A 125 23.32 -10.37 -14.32
CA LEU A 125 22.45 -10.66 -13.19
C LEU A 125 22.92 -9.84 -11.97
N LEU A 126 21.96 -9.21 -11.28
CA LEU A 126 22.21 -8.40 -10.09
C LEU A 126 22.34 -9.31 -8.87
N TRP A 127 23.55 -9.75 -8.56
CA TRP A 127 23.85 -10.63 -7.44
C TRP A 127 23.95 -9.87 -6.12
N LYS A 128 23.37 -10.45 -5.06
CA LYS A 128 23.61 -9.99 -3.69
C LYS A 128 25.03 -10.27 -3.25
N ASP A 129 25.69 -9.31 -2.62
CA ASP A 129 27.08 -9.44 -2.14
C ASP A 129 27.37 -10.70 -1.32
N ASN A 130 26.39 -11.16 -0.52
CA ASN A 130 26.55 -12.30 0.39
C ASN A 130 26.00 -13.62 -0.15
N HIS A 131 25.76 -13.74 -1.46
CA HIS A 131 25.24 -14.97 -2.05
C HIS A 131 26.26 -16.12 -1.93
N LYS A 132 25.79 -17.33 -1.58
CA LYS A 132 26.65 -18.53 -1.43
C LYS A 132 26.70 -19.39 -2.70
N GLY A 133 26.38 -18.79 -3.85
CA GLY A 133 26.10 -19.52 -5.08
C GLY A 133 24.74 -20.22 -5.08
N ILE A 134 24.43 -20.89 -6.19
CA ILE A 134 23.18 -21.65 -6.38
C ILE A 134 23.52 -23.15 -6.28
N ASN A 135 22.66 -23.88 -5.59
CA ASN A 135 22.80 -25.33 -5.42
C ASN A 135 22.00 -26.09 -6.48
N ASP A 136 22.31 -27.38 -6.62
CA ASP A 136 21.74 -28.22 -7.67
C ASP A 136 20.31 -28.65 -7.32
N ASN A 137 19.35 -28.26 -8.16
CA ASN A 137 17.94 -28.63 -8.04
C ASN A 137 17.44 -29.44 -9.27
N TYR A 138 18.33 -30.04 -10.04
CA TYR A 138 18.02 -30.78 -11.27
C TYR A 138 16.88 -31.79 -11.08
N GLU A 139 16.95 -32.62 -10.04
CA GLU A 139 15.95 -33.66 -9.77
C GLU A 139 14.54 -33.09 -9.53
N ILE A 140 14.45 -31.93 -8.86
CA ILE A 140 13.17 -31.25 -8.61
C ILE A 140 12.60 -30.72 -9.92
N ALA A 141 13.45 -30.10 -10.75
CA ALA A 141 13.04 -29.62 -12.08
C ALA A 141 12.59 -30.77 -12.98
N ARG A 142 13.31 -31.89 -12.97
CA ARG A 142 13.00 -33.10 -13.73
C ARG A 142 11.64 -33.69 -13.33
N GLN A 143 11.37 -33.80 -12.03
CA GLN A 143 10.08 -34.29 -11.52
C GLN A 143 8.89 -33.38 -11.91
N ARG A 144 9.11 -32.05 -11.91
CA ARG A 144 8.09 -31.08 -12.35
C ARG A 144 7.84 -31.16 -13.85
N LEU A 145 8.89 -31.31 -14.66
CA LEU A 145 8.75 -31.55 -16.10
C LEU A 145 7.98 -32.85 -16.38
N PHE A 146 8.28 -33.93 -15.64
CA PHE A 146 7.55 -35.19 -15.75
C PHE A 146 6.05 -35.02 -15.43
N SER A 147 5.74 -34.24 -14.41
CA SER A 147 4.36 -33.92 -14.04
C SER A 147 3.65 -33.08 -15.10
N LEU A 148 4.35 -32.12 -15.71
CA LEU A 148 3.84 -31.32 -16.83
C LEU A 148 3.56 -32.19 -18.06
N ASN A 149 4.45 -33.14 -18.38
CA ASN A 149 4.29 -34.05 -19.51
C ASN A 149 3.05 -34.98 -19.33
N LYS A 150 2.75 -35.40 -18.10
CA LYS A 150 1.46 -36.07 -17.81
C LYS A 150 0.26 -35.16 -18.12
N GLY A 151 0.38 -33.86 -17.92
CA GLY A 151 -0.61 -32.86 -18.31
C GLY A 151 -0.75 -32.75 -19.83
N PHE A 152 0.37 -32.69 -20.57
CA PHE A 152 0.37 -32.70 -22.03
C PHE A 152 -0.35 -33.90 -22.64
N LYS A 153 -0.24 -35.08 -22.02
CA LYS A 153 -0.98 -36.29 -22.45
C LYS A 153 -2.48 -36.22 -22.23
N ARG A 154 -2.94 -35.41 -21.26
CA ARG A 154 -4.36 -35.28 -20.93
C ARG A 154 -5.07 -34.26 -21.82
N ASP A 155 -4.34 -33.27 -22.34
CA ASP A 155 -4.87 -32.18 -23.16
C ASP A 155 -3.90 -31.84 -24.30
N GLU A 156 -4.21 -32.35 -25.49
CA GLU A 156 -3.41 -32.11 -26.70
C GLU A 156 -3.42 -30.64 -27.14
N ASN A 157 -4.52 -29.91 -26.91
CA ASN A 157 -4.63 -28.48 -27.26
C ASN A 157 -3.72 -27.64 -26.36
N PHE A 158 -3.73 -27.92 -25.06
CA PHE A 158 -2.78 -27.31 -24.12
C PHE A 158 -1.34 -27.62 -24.52
N CYS A 159 -1.03 -28.87 -24.86
CA CYS A 159 0.31 -29.25 -25.33
C CYS A 159 0.75 -28.49 -26.59
N SER A 160 -0.11 -28.41 -27.61
CA SER A 160 0.18 -27.71 -28.87
C SER A 160 0.50 -26.25 -28.61
N LYS A 161 -0.39 -25.53 -27.92
CA LYS A 161 -0.19 -24.12 -27.58
C LYS A 161 1.08 -23.87 -26.76
N TYR A 162 1.41 -24.79 -25.86
CA TYR A 162 2.63 -24.68 -25.06
C TYR A 162 3.88 -24.81 -25.94
N LYS A 163 3.89 -25.78 -26.87
CA LYS A 163 4.98 -25.97 -27.84
C LYS A 163 5.12 -24.77 -28.77
N ASP A 164 4.00 -24.23 -29.26
CA ASP A 164 4.00 -23.05 -30.12
C ASP A 164 4.67 -21.85 -29.43
N ILE A 165 4.37 -21.62 -28.15
CA ILE A 165 5.02 -20.57 -27.36
C ILE A 165 6.52 -20.83 -27.21
N ASN A 166 6.93 -22.07 -26.91
CA ASN A 166 8.34 -22.42 -26.75
C ASN A 166 9.12 -22.27 -28.07
N ASN A 167 8.53 -22.71 -29.19
CA ASN A 167 9.15 -22.60 -30.51
C ASN A 167 9.29 -21.13 -30.93
N SER A 168 8.26 -20.30 -30.72
CA SER A 168 8.36 -18.85 -30.93
C SER A 168 9.49 -18.24 -30.08
N GLN A 169 9.66 -18.66 -28.82
CA GLN A 169 10.77 -18.17 -27.99
C GLN A 169 12.16 -18.57 -28.51
N LEU A 170 12.29 -19.74 -29.14
CA LEU A 170 13.53 -20.17 -29.79
C LEU A 170 13.79 -19.36 -31.07
N GLU A 171 12.76 -19.17 -31.91
CA GLU A 171 12.83 -18.37 -33.14
C GLU A 171 13.19 -16.90 -32.85
N ASP A 172 12.61 -16.34 -31.78
CA ASP A 172 12.84 -14.95 -31.34
C ASP A 172 14.19 -14.76 -30.60
N ASN A 173 15.00 -15.82 -30.49
CA ASN A 173 16.27 -15.86 -29.74
C ASN A 173 16.14 -15.50 -28.25
N ILE A 174 14.94 -15.68 -27.68
CA ILE A 174 14.69 -15.51 -26.24
C ILE A 174 15.34 -16.65 -25.47
N MET A 175 15.30 -17.86 -26.03
CA MET A 175 15.95 -19.05 -25.50
C MET A 175 16.89 -19.67 -26.52
N LEU A 176 17.91 -20.38 -26.04
CA LEU A 176 18.76 -21.23 -26.87
C LEU A 176 18.78 -22.64 -26.32
N GLU A 177 18.73 -23.60 -27.23
CA GLU A 177 19.06 -25.00 -26.95
C GLU A 177 20.57 -25.17 -26.85
N ILE A 178 21.03 -25.95 -25.87
CA ILE A 178 22.44 -26.19 -25.66
C ILE A 178 22.74 -27.67 -25.78
N ASN A 179 23.70 -27.97 -26.65
CA ASN A 179 24.31 -29.29 -26.75
C ASN A 179 25.33 -29.43 -25.62
N CYS A 180 24.93 -30.03 -24.50
CA CYS A 180 25.84 -30.29 -23.40
C CYS A 180 26.76 -31.48 -23.75
N GLU A 181 27.88 -31.20 -24.44
CA GLU A 181 28.91 -32.20 -24.72
C GLU A 181 29.75 -32.57 -23.48
N SER A 182 29.74 -31.73 -22.43
CA SER A 182 30.49 -31.99 -21.19
C SER A 182 29.65 -31.73 -19.92
N LYS A 183 29.75 -32.62 -18.92
CA LYS A 183 29.03 -32.51 -17.63
C LYS A 183 29.43 -31.29 -16.78
N ASN A 184 30.52 -30.61 -17.13
CA ASN A 184 31.02 -29.43 -16.40
C ASN A 184 30.39 -28.11 -16.85
N ASP A 185 29.63 -28.11 -17.95
CA ASP A 185 29.01 -26.89 -18.53
C ASP A 185 27.59 -26.64 -17.96
N VAL A 186 27.03 -27.61 -17.23
CA VAL A 186 25.71 -27.50 -16.62
C VAL A 186 25.86 -26.83 -15.26
N SER A 187 25.52 -25.53 -15.20
CA SER A 187 25.43 -24.83 -13.92
C SER A 187 24.41 -25.48 -12.97
N LYS A 188 24.60 -25.24 -11.67
CA LYS A 188 23.66 -25.62 -10.62
C LYS A 188 22.54 -24.56 -10.57
N GLY A 189 21.29 -24.98 -10.77
CA GLY A 189 20.12 -24.10 -10.70
C GLY A 189 19.27 -24.07 -11.96
N PHE A 190 18.25 -24.92 -12.00
CA PHE A 190 17.22 -25.01 -13.02
C PHE A 190 15.97 -24.25 -12.57
N MET A 191 15.27 -23.64 -13.53
CA MET A 191 13.97 -23.00 -13.36
C MET A 191 12.89 -23.92 -13.92
N PRO A 192 12.16 -24.69 -13.09
CA PRO A 192 11.04 -25.48 -13.58
C PRO A 192 9.96 -24.56 -14.15
N HIS A 193 9.21 -25.02 -15.15
CA HIS A 193 8.20 -24.21 -15.81
C HIS A 193 6.81 -24.81 -15.72
N ARG A 194 5.79 -23.94 -15.79
CA ARG A 194 4.36 -24.34 -15.80
C ARG A 194 3.53 -23.40 -16.65
N GLY A 195 2.43 -23.92 -17.19
CA GLY A 195 1.48 -23.13 -17.96
C GLY A 195 0.47 -22.46 -17.03
N VAL A 196 0.26 -21.16 -17.20
CA VAL A 196 -0.78 -20.39 -16.52
C VAL A 196 -1.77 -19.90 -17.56
N VAL A 197 -3.02 -20.35 -17.44
CA VAL A 197 -4.11 -19.93 -18.32
C VAL A 197 -4.79 -18.71 -17.72
N LYS A 198 -4.83 -17.60 -18.47
CA LYS A 198 -5.59 -16.39 -18.18
C LYS A 198 -6.68 -16.25 -19.24
N GLU A 199 -7.85 -16.81 -18.95
CA GLU A 199 -8.97 -16.91 -19.91
C GLU A 199 -9.47 -15.54 -20.42
N LEU A 200 -9.31 -14.49 -19.60
CA LEU A 200 -9.74 -13.11 -19.87
C LEU A 200 -8.80 -12.32 -20.81
N LYS A 201 -7.66 -12.89 -21.26
CA LYS A 201 -6.78 -12.20 -22.22
C LYS A 201 -7.24 -12.41 -23.67
N GLU A 202 -7.24 -11.33 -24.44
CA GLU A 202 -7.65 -11.31 -25.85
C GLU A 202 -6.63 -12.01 -26.77
N THR A 203 -5.32 -11.84 -26.53
CA THR A 203 -4.26 -12.29 -27.47
C THR A 203 -3.64 -13.63 -27.11
N THR A 204 -3.19 -13.81 -25.86
CA THR A 204 -2.53 -15.05 -25.42
C THR A 204 -3.11 -15.54 -24.10
N LYS A 205 -4.01 -16.51 -24.19
CA LYS A 205 -4.67 -17.12 -23.02
C LYS A 205 -3.74 -18.00 -22.21
N LEU A 206 -2.65 -18.53 -22.79
CA LEU A 206 -1.66 -19.36 -22.09
C LEU A 206 -0.32 -18.62 -21.98
N ARG A 207 0.30 -18.64 -20.80
CA ARG A 207 1.66 -18.13 -20.57
C ARG A 207 2.51 -19.19 -19.89
N ILE A 208 3.78 -19.27 -20.25
CA ILE A 208 4.77 -20.11 -19.56
C ILE A 208 5.40 -19.29 -18.44
N CYS A 209 5.34 -19.80 -17.22
CA CYS A 209 6.01 -19.20 -16.06
C CYS A 209 7.18 -20.08 -15.62
N TYR A 210 8.38 -19.49 -15.55
CA TYR A 210 9.60 -20.13 -15.07
C TYR A 210 9.79 -19.83 -13.58
N ASP A 211 9.99 -20.85 -12.77
CA ASP A 211 10.07 -20.77 -11.32
C ASP A 211 11.52 -20.62 -10.84
N ALA A 212 11.99 -19.37 -10.81
CA ALA A 212 13.28 -18.99 -10.22
C ALA A 212 13.32 -19.04 -8.68
N SER A 213 12.18 -19.36 -8.02
CA SER A 213 12.11 -19.58 -6.57
C SER A 213 12.33 -21.05 -6.17
N CYS A 214 12.47 -21.95 -7.16
CA CYS A 214 12.73 -23.36 -6.93
C CYS A 214 14.10 -23.59 -6.27
N LYS A 215 14.13 -24.37 -5.20
CA LYS A 215 15.32 -24.73 -4.42
C LYS A 215 15.17 -26.13 -3.82
N ALA A 216 16.30 -26.78 -3.51
CA ALA A 216 16.27 -27.96 -2.65
C ALA A 216 16.11 -27.54 -1.18
N ASN A 217 15.85 -28.53 -0.31
CA ASN A 217 15.59 -28.28 1.10
C ASN A 217 16.79 -27.58 1.77
N ASN A 218 16.52 -26.48 2.48
CA ASN A 218 17.50 -25.63 3.17
C ASN A 218 18.53 -24.93 2.27
N GLU A 219 18.25 -24.79 0.97
CA GLU A 219 19.15 -24.11 0.03
C GLU A 219 18.61 -22.74 -0.40
N MET A 220 19.43 -21.99 -1.15
CA MET A 220 19.01 -20.72 -1.76
C MET A 220 18.53 -20.94 -3.19
N SER A 221 17.42 -20.31 -3.55
CA SER A 221 16.95 -20.25 -4.94
C SER A 221 17.64 -19.10 -5.69
N LEU A 222 17.50 -19.06 -7.02
CA LEU A 222 17.97 -17.93 -7.82
C LEU A 222 17.40 -16.59 -7.30
N ASN A 223 16.09 -16.53 -7.04
CA ASN A 223 15.46 -15.33 -6.45
C ASN A 223 16.03 -14.93 -5.08
N ASN A 224 16.55 -15.88 -4.28
CA ASN A 224 17.18 -15.54 -3.01
C ASN A 224 18.56 -14.90 -3.20
N CYS A 225 19.27 -15.29 -4.25
CA CYS A 225 20.63 -14.82 -4.57
C CYS A 225 20.67 -13.52 -5.38
N LEU A 226 19.57 -13.14 -6.04
CA LEU A 226 19.49 -11.91 -6.82
C LEU A 226 18.86 -10.76 -6.01
N ASP A 227 19.30 -9.55 -6.28
CA ASP A 227 18.65 -8.34 -5.81
C ASP A 227 17.36 -8.07 -6.57
N CYS A 228 16.37 -7.57 -5.84
CA CYS A 228 15.12 -7.13 -6.44
C CYS A 228 15.37 -5.76 -7.06
N SER A 229 14.97 -5.58 -8.31
CA SER A 229 15.01 -4.26 -8.94
C SER A 229 14.12 -3.30 -8.13
N PRO A 230 14.58 -2.06 -7.90
CA PRO A 230 13.74 -1.05 -7.25
C PRO A 230 12.47 -0.79 -8.06
N ASN A 231 11.43 -0.30 -7.39
CA ASN A 231 10.21 0.10 -8.09
C ASN A 231 10.48 1.36 -8.92
N LEU A 232 10.73 1.17 -10.22
CA LEU A 232 10.92 2.24 -11.19
C LEU A 232 9.63 2.72 -11.85
N ASN A 233 8.47 2.19 -11.45
CA ASN A 233 7.24 2.77 -11.94
C ASN A 233 7.15 4.21 -11.44
N PRO A 234 6.85 5.16 -12.34
CA PRO A 234 6.51 6.51 -11.94
C PRO A 234 5.28 6.53 -11.03
N ASP A 235 5.06 7.67 -10.37
CA ASP A 235 3.94 7.84 -9.46
C ASP A 235 2.60 7.67 -10.19
N LEU A 236 1.95 6.52 -9.95
CA LEU A 236 0.69 6.13 -10.55
C LEU A 236 -0.40 7.20 -10.39
N LEU A 237 -0.54 7.73 -9.18
CA LEU A 237 -1.58 8.71 -8.89
C LEU A 237 -1.30 10.00 -9.67
N LYS A 238 -0.03 10.38 -9.82
CA LYS A 238 0.37 11.58 -10.57
C LYS A 238 0.03 11.46 -12.04
N ILE A 239 0.32 10.30 -12.64
CA ILE A 239 0.02 10.02 -14.05
C ILE A 239 -1.48 10.10 -14.28
N ILE A 240 -2.27 9.42 -13.46
CA ILE A 240 -3.74 9.39 -13.62
C ILE A 240 -4.34 10.77 -13.40
N LEU A 241 -3.87 11.55 -12.42
CA LEU A 241 -4.38 12.89 -12.18
C LEU A 241 -4.09 13.85 -13.35
N LYS A 242 -2.90 13.76 -13.94
CA LYS A 242 -2.58 14.53 -15.14
C LYS A 242 -3.45 14.09 -16.32
N PHE A 243 -3.62 12.78 -16.48
CA PHE A 243 -4.41 12.19 -17.53
C PHE A 243 -5.90 12.52 -17.35
N GLY A 244 -6.42 13.42 -18.18
CA GLY A 244 -7.75 13.99 -18.00
C GLY A 244 -7.77 15.45 -17.57
N PHE A 245 -6.63 15.99 -17.12
CA PHE A 245 -6.47 17.39 -16.80
C PHE A 245 -6.10 18.23 -18.03
N TYR A 246 -5.29 17.69 -18.94
CA TYR A 246 -4.88 18.37 -20.17
C TYR A 246 -5.67 17.90 -21.41
N PRO A 247 -5.89 18.77 -22.41
CA PRO A 247 -6.85 18.53 -23.49
C PRO A 247 -6.42 17.51 -24.55
N ILE A 248 -5.12 17.34 -24.80
CA ILE A 248 -4.63 16.38 -25.79
C ILE A 248 -4.09 15.19 -25.04
N GLU A 249 -4.73 14.04 -25.18
CA GLU A 249 -4.45 12.81 -24.43
C GLU A 249 -4.11 11.68 -25.42
N PHE A 250 -3.09 10.90 -25.07
CA PHE A 250 -2.78 9.66 -25.78
C PHE A 250 -2.34 8.56 -24.81
N CYS A 251 -2.54 7.32 -25.25
CA CYS A 251 -1.93 6.15 -24.66
C CYS A 251 -1.38 5.23 -25.74
N ALA A 252 -0.37 4.45 -25.39
CA ALA A 252 0.16 3.41 -26.26
C ALA A 252 0.70 2.24 -25.43
N ASP A 253 0.60 1.04 -26.00
CA ASP A 253 1.06 -0.19 -25.37
C ASP A 253 2.44 -0.54 -25.90
N ILE A 254 3.33 -0.93 -25.00
CA ILE A 254 4.64 -1.51 -25.29
C ILE A 254 4.51 -2.88 -25.98
N GLN A 255 5.22 -3.11 -27.09
CA GLN A 255 5.16 -4.37 -27.83
C GLN A 255 6.22 -5.37 -27.33
N GLY A 256 5.79 -6.28 -26.43
CA GLY A 256 6.50 -7.54 -26.16
C GLY A 256 7.83 -7.40 -25.40
N GLU A 257 7.97 -6.38 -24.56
CA GLU A 257 9.28 -5.86 -24.15
C GLU A 257 9.92 -6.50 -22.92
N PHE A 258 9.25 -7.44 -22.28
CA PHE A 258 9.87 -8.18 -21.18
C PHE A 258 11.08 -9.01 -21.63
N LEU A 259 11.36 -9.17 -22.91
CA LEU A 259 12.41 -10.09 -23.37
C LEU A 259 13.31 -9.43 -24.42
N LYS A 260 13.62 -8.14 -24.27
CA LYS A 260 14.57 -7.42 -25.16
C LYS A 260 15.94 -7.18 -24.55
N VAL A 261 16.04 -7.04 -23.22
CA VAL A 261 17.34 -6.95 -22.53
C VAL A 261 17.96 -8.34 -22.40
N GLY A 262 19.14 -8.52 -23.00
CA GLY A 262 19.92 -9.73 -22.95
C GLY A 262 20.75 -9.88 -21.68
N ILE A 263 21.05 -11.12 -21.31
CA ILE A 263 21.99 -11.49 -20.27
C ILE A 263 23.31 -11.91 -20.92
N VAL A 264 24.43 -11.50 -20.34
CA VAL A 264 25.78 -11.88 -20.80
C VAL A 264 25.95 -13.40 -20.82
N GLU A 265 26.72 -13.90 -21.78
CA GLU A 265 26.81 -15.34 -22.08
C GLU A 265 27.25 -16.18 -20.88
N GLU A 266 28.17 -15.66 -20.07
CA GLU A 266 28.76 -16.35 -18.91
C GLU A 266 27.75 -16.61 -17.78
N GLU A 267 26.67 -15.84 -17.74
CA GLU A 267 25.65 -15.88 -16.68
C GLU A 267 24.32 -16.50 -17.13
N ARG A 268 24.08 -16.65 -18.43
CA ARG A 268 22.92 -17.40 -18.98
C ARG A 268 22.83 -18.81 -18.38
N LYS A 269 23.96 -19.37 -17.95
CA LYS A 269 24.03 -20.68 -17.31
C LYS A 269 23.17 -20.78 -16.04
N PHE A 270 22.85 -19.67 -15.37
CA PHE A 270 21.96 -19.68 -14.19
C PHE A 270 20.47 -19.58 -14.55
N LEU A 271 20.15 -19.43 -15.84
CA LEU A 271 18.78 -19.29 -16.37
C LEU A 271 18.39 -20.52 -17.20
N GLN A 272 18.67 -21.71 -16.68
CA GLN A 272 18.43 -22.98 -17.36
C GLN A 272 17.04 -23.54 -17.11
N THR A 273 16.50 -24.25 -18.10
CA THR A 273 15.24 -24.98 -18.02
C THR A 273 15.38 -26.32 -18.74
N LEU A 274 14.72 -27.35 -18.21
CA LEU A 274 14.63 -28.66 -18.83
C LEU A 274 13.46 -28.72 -19.81
N TRP A 275 13.68 -29.31 -20.98
CA TRP A 275 12.67 -29.52 -22.01
C TRP A 275 12.71 -30.95 -22.57
N VAL A 276 11.68 -31.38 -23.29
CA VAL A 276 11.57 -32.75 -23.85
C VAL A 276 11.75 -32.71 -25.37
N GLU A 277 12.48 -33.68 -25.93
CA GLU A 277 12.66 -33.83 -27.39
C GLU A 277 11.33 -34.08 -28.16
N GLU A 278 11.25 -33.64 -29.42
CA GLU A 278 10.15 -34.00 -30.32
C GLU A 278 10.08 -35.51 -30.54
N GLY A 279 8.90 -36.11 -30.29
CA GLY A 279 8.69 -37.57 -30.28
C GLY A 279 8.75 -38.22 -28.89
N GLY A 280 9.23 -37.50 -27.87
CA GLY A 280 9.34 -37.94 -26.47
C GLY A 280 8.03 -37.98 -25.67
N THR A 281 6.88 -38.12 -26.32
CA THR A 281 5.60 -38.36 -25.61
C THR A 281 5.50 -39.80 -25.09
N ASN A 282 6.42 -40.70 -25.48
CA ASN A 282 6.41 -42.08 -25.03
C ASN A 282 7.67 -42.48 -24.27
N LEU A 283 7.40 -42.91 -23.03
CA LEU A 283 8.13 -43.88 -22.20
C LEU A 283 9.44 -43.37 -21.60
N THR A 284 9.47 -43.32 -20.26
CA THR A 284 10.67 -43.27 -19.39
C THR A 284 11.78 -42.33 -19.87
N LEU A 285 11.88 -41.14 -19.27
CA LEU A 285 13.06 -40.28 -19.43
C LEU A 285 14.30 -41.02 -18.89
N ASP A 286 14.90 -41.88 -19.71
CA ASP A 286 16.34 -42.08 -19.67
C ASP A 286 16.97 -40.70 -19.94
N ASP A 287 18.07 -40.38 -19.27
CA ASP A 287 18.71 -39.04 -19.27
C ASP A 287 18.99 -38.46 -20.68
N HIS A 288 18.88 -39.26 -21.73
CA HIS A 288 19.11 -38.91 -23.14
C HIS A 288 17.96 -38.17 -23.83
N ALA A 289 16.75 -38.09 -23.23
CA ALA A 289 15.58 -37.43 -23.84
C ALA A 289 15.25 -36.03 -23.28
N VAL A 290 16.11 -35.50 -22.39
CA VAL A 290 15.95 -34.17 -21.78
C VAL A 290 16.93 -33.20 -22.42
N ARG A 291 16.41 -32.10 -22.96
CA ARG A 291 17.19 -30.96 -23.50
C ARG A 291 17.29 -29.86 -22.46
N ILE A 292 18.37 -29.08 -22.52
CA ILE A 292 18.55 -27.89 -21.68
C ILE A 292 18.39 -26.65 -22.56
N LEU A 293 17.45 -25.80 -22.17
CA LEU A 293 17.26 -24.47 -22.75
C LEU A 293 17.83 -23.43 -21.80
N ARG A 294 18.58 -22.45 -22.31
CA ARG A 294 19.02 -21.26 -21.56
C ARG A 294 18.23 -20.06 -22.00
N THR A 295 17.62 -19.37 -21.04
CA THR A 295 17.00 -18.07 -21.30
C THR A 295 18.11 -17.03 -21.48
N GLN A 296 18.06 -16.30 -22.58
CA GLN A 296 19.04 -15.27 -22.90
C GLN A 296 18.57 -13.87 -22.53
N ARG A 297 17.27 -13.65 -22.30
CA ARG A 297 16.67 -12.34 -22.11
C ARG A 297 15.67 -12.36 -20.96
N VAL A 298 15.63 -11.32 -20.12
CA VAL A 298 14.83 -11.34 -18.87
C VAL A 298 13.89 -10.13 -18.70
N PRO A 299 12.67 -10.35 -18.13
CA PRO A 299 11.63 -9.33 -17.92
C PRO A 299 11.92 -8.17 -17.00
N PHE A 300 12.89 -8.29 -16.10
CA PHE A 300 12.93 -7.40 -14.95
C PHE A 300 13.92 -6.24 -15.12
N LEU A 301 14.81 -6.31 -16.10
CA LEU A 301 15.90 -5.34 -16.28
C LEU A 301 15.58 -4.22 -17.28
N TYR A 302 14.54 -4.38 -18.11
CA TYR A 302 14.20 -3.37 -19.14
C TYR A 302 13.78 -2.02 -18.54
N LYS A 303 13.04 -1.99 -17.43
CA LYS A 303 12.60 -0.72 -16.82
C LYS A 303 13.77 0.13 -16.33
N MET A 304 14.85 -0.51 -15.88
CA MET A 304 16.07 0.20 -15.47
C MET A 304 16.76 0.86 -16.67
N THR A 305 16.54 0.37 -17.89
CA THR A 305 17.05 0.97 -19.13
C THR A 305 16.25 2.20 -19.57
N PHE A 306 14.98 2.31 -19.19
CA PHE A 306 14.06 3.37 -19.66
C PHE A 306 13.65 4.38 -18.58
N SER A 307 14.48 4.56 -17.55
CA SER A 307 14.20 5.48 -16.44
C SER A 307 13.94 6.93 -16.87
N ALA A 308 14.33 7.30 -18.10
CA ALA A 308 14.04 8.61 -18.71
C ALA A 308 12.54 8.85 -19.00
N LEU A 309 11.73 7.80 -19.21
CA LEU A 309 10.32 7.91 -19.55
C LEU A 309 9.45 7.99 -18.29
N ASN A 310 9.37 9.19 -17.71
CA ASN A 310 8.64 9.47 -16.46
C ASN A 310 7.12 9.20 -16.50
N GLU A 311 6.52 8.91 -17.66
CA GLU A 311 5.07 8.64 -17.80
C GLU A 311 4.77 7.23 -18.34
N LEU A 312 5.79 6.37 -18.40
CA LEU A 312 5.63 4.96 -18.72
C LEU A 312 5.30 4.17 -17.45
N TYR A 313 4.03 3.83 -17.26
CA TYR A 313 3.60 3.01 -16.12
C TYR A 313 3.42 1.56 -16.55
N ALA A 314 4.21 0.66 -15.98
CA ALA A 314 4.25 -0.75 -16.39
C ALA A 314 4.54 -0.94 -17.89
N ASN A 315 3.52 -1.15 -18.73
CA ASN A 315 3.66 -1.23 -20.19
C ASN A 315 2.83 -0.18 -20.92
N ASP A 316 2.09 0.65 -20.19
CA ASP A 316 1.20 1.64 -20.76
C ASP A 316 1.91 3.00 -20.68
N LEU A 317 2.25 3.57 -21.83
CA LEU A 317 2.67 4.96 -21.93
C LEU A 317 1.40 5.80 -21.98
N ILE A 318 1.17 6.65 -20.98
CA ILE A 318 -0.07 7.40 -20.83
C ILE A 318 0.26 8.83 -20.53
N ARG A 319 -0.21 9.73 -21.39
CA ARG A 319 0.20 11.13 -21.36
C ARG A 319 -0.91 12.06 -21.79
N SER A 320 -0.83 13.29 -21.29
CA SER A 320 -1.71 14.36 -21.73
C SER A 320 -1.00 15.70 -21.61
N ASP A 321 -1.17 16.58 -22.60
CA ASP A 321 -0.50 17.88 -22.69
C ASP A 321 -1.43 18.97 -23.26
N TYR A 322 -1.01 20.23 -23.17
CA TYR A 322 -1.82 21.41 -23.50
C TYR A 322 -2.05 21.62 -24.99
N SER A 323 -1.02 21.35 -25.80
CA SER A 323 -1.01 21.69 -27.23
C SER A 323 -0.79 20.46 -28.09
N LEU A 324 -1.36 20.49 -29.30
CA LEU A 324 -1.20 19.42 -30.26
C LEU A 324 0.27 19.27 -30.68
N GLU A 325 0.95 20.39 -30.87
CA GLU A 325 2.34 20.46 -31.33
C GLU A 325 3.30 19.87 -30.30
N GLU A 326 3.16 20.26 -29.03
CA GLU A 326 3.97 19.73 -27.92
C GLU A 326 3.72 18.23 -27.75
N THR A 327 2.46 17.80 -27.74
CA THR A 327 2.10 16.39 -27.64
C THR A 327 2.72 15.57 -28.78
N ALA A 328 2.66 16.07 -30.02
CA ALA A 328 3.23 15.41 -31.19
C ALA A 328 4.76 15.34 -31.14
N LEU A 329 5.43 16.39 -30.66
CA LEU A 329 6.89 16.42 -30.51
C LEU A 329 7.33 15.38 -29.47
N ILE A 330 6.71 15.40 -28.31
CA ILE A 330 7.03 14.51 -27.20
C ILE A 330 6.76 13.05 -27.57
N SER A 331 5.61 12.75 -28.18
CA SER A 331 5.32 11.38 -28.61
C SER A 331 6.29 10.88 -29.69
N LYS A 332 6.90 11.78 -30.50
CA LYS A 332 8.03 11.44 -31.39
C LYS A 332 9.29 11.13 -30.62
N GLU A 333 9.62 11.93 -29.62
CA GLU A 333 10.79 11.70 -28.76
C GLU A 333 10.65 10.37 -28.01
N ASP A 334 9.50 10.10 -27.39
CA ASP A 334 9.20 8.84 -26.71
C ASP A 334 9.36 7.64 -27.66
N THR A 335 8.84 7.76 -28.90
CA THR A 335 8.99 6.71 -29.93
C THR A 335 10.45 6.54 -30.35
N SER A 336 11.21 7.63 -30.50
CA SER A 336 12.63 7.59 -30.87
C SER A 336 13.45 6.87 -29.81
N ILE A 337 13.31 7.28 -28.54
CA ILE A 337 14.00 6.69 -27.38
C ILE A 337 13.76 5.18 -27.32
N LEU A 338 12.51 4.77 -27.51
CA LEU A 338 12.15 3.36 -27.51
C LEU A 338 12.71 2.63 -28.74
N SER A 339 12.62 3.23 -29.93
CA SER A 339 13.14 2.61 -31.15
C SER A 339 14.65 2.39 -31.12
N GLU A 340 15.42 3.29 -30.48
CA GLU A 340 16.86 3.13 -30.23
C GLU A 340 17.16 1.88 -29.40
N ALA A 341 16.24 1.50 -28.51
CA ALA A 341 16.33 0.28 -27.73
C ALA A 341 15.74 -0.95 -28.42
N SER A 342 15.48 -0.87 -29.73
CA SER A 342 14.74 -1.88 -30.49
C SER A 342 13.36 -2.16 -29.90
N VAL A 343 12.77 -1.17 -29.21
CA VAL A 343 11.47 -1.22 -28.59
C VAL A 343 10.43 -0.52 -29.48
N ASN A 344 9.29 -1.17 -29.72
CA ASN A 344 8.23 -0.62 -30.56
C ASN A 344 6.97 -0.41 -29.73
N MET A 345 6.39 0.78 -29.86
CA MET A 345 5.07 1.08 -29.33
C MET A 345 4.01 0.66 -30.34
N ARG A 346 2.89 0.16 -29.83
CA ARG A 346 1.75 -0.26 -30.62
C ARG A 346 0.46 0.23 -30.00
N GLN A 347 -0.63 0.04 -30.75
CA GLN A 347 -1.98 0.29 -30.26
C GLN A 347 -2.19 1.72 -29.77
N TRP A 348 -1.53 2.67 -30.45
CA TRP A 348 -1.64 4.09 -30.18
C TRP A 348 -3.10 4.52 -30.22
N THR A 349 -3.54 5.15 -29.15
CA THR A 349 -4.91 5.61 -29.00
C THR A 349 -4.90 7.02 -28.45
N MET A 350 -5.73 7.88 -29.01
CA MET A 350 -5.74 9.30 -28.66
C MET A 350 -7.13 9.91 -28.76
N ASN A 351 -7.34 11.00 -28.05
CA ASN A 351 -8.61 11.72 -28.12
C ASN A 351 -8.68 12.61 -29.38
N SER A 352 -7.59 13.26 -29.75
CA SER A 352 -7.48 14.23 -30.85
C SER A 352 -7.46 13.56 -32.24
N PRO A 353 -8.43 13.89 -33.12
CA PRO A 353 -8.41 13.41 -34.51
C PRO A 353 -7.18 13.87 -35.30
N SER A 354 -6.71 15.10 -35.06
CA SER A 354 -5.55 15.66 -35.76
C SER A 354 -4.26 14.90 -35.42
N LEU A 355 -4.06 14.60 -34.13
CA LEU A 355 -2.90 13.80 -33.69
C LEU A 355 -2.95 12.39 -34.30
N PHE A 356 -4.16 11.85 -34.47
CA PHE A 356 -4.37 10.51 -34.99
C PHE A 356 -4.03 10.40 -36.47
N GLU A 357 -4.43 11.38 -37.28
CA GLU A 357 -4.03 11.43 -38.68
C GLU A 357 -2.51 11.63 -38.82
N MET A 358 -1.91 12.52 -38.01
CA MET A 358 -0.45 12.69 -37.98
C MET A 358 0.26 11.36 -37.70
N TRP A 359 -0.22 10.59 -36.72
CA TRP A 359 0.43 9.33 -36.37
C TRP A 359 0.20 8.18 -37.34
N ARG A 360 -0.99 8.15 -37.97
CA ARG A 360 -1.27 7.24 -39.07
C ARG A 360 -0.36 7.48 -40.28
N GLU A 361 -0.09 8.75 -40.62
CA GLU A 361 0.81 9.11 -41.72
C GLU A 361 2.28 8.74 -41.46
N ASN A 362 2.67 8.56 -40.19
CA ASN A 362 4.01 8.12 -39.79
C ASN A 362 4.09 6.60 -39.57
N ASP A 363 3.15 5.82 -40.16
CA ASP A 363 3.10 4.35 -40.11
C ASP A 363 3.05 3.73 -38.70
N LEU A 364 2.58 4.47 -37.69
CA LEU A 364 2.38 3.90 -36.35
C LEU A 364 1.08 3.08 -36.27
N GLU A 365 1.15 1.94 -35.58
CA GLU A 365 -0.02 1.09 -35.32
C GLU A 365 -1.01 1.79 -34.36
N CYS A 366 -2.00 2.48 -34.93
CA CYS A 366 -3.04 3.17 -34.18
C CYS A 366 -4.32 2.31 -34.06
N ARG A 367 -4.95 2.25 -32.87
CA ARG A 367 -6.28 1.63 -32.73
C ARG A 367 -7.33 2.52 -33.40
N GLN A 368 -8.09 1.97 -34.34
CA GLN A 368 -9.28 2.65 -34.86
C GLN A 368 -10.35 2.69 -33.77
N SER A 369 -10.66 3.88 -33.27
CA SER A 369 -11.71 4.08 -32.27
C SER A 369 -13.07 4.15 -32.95
N SER A 370 -14.02 3.30 -32.54
CA SER A 370 -15.45 3.53 -32.83
C SER A 370 -15.95 4.75 -32.04
N SER A 371 -17.10 5.31 -32.42
CA SER A 371 -17.71 6.47 -31.76
C SER A 371 -18.01 6.26 -30.26
N ASP A 372 -18.11 5.00 -29.81
CA ASP A 372 -18.36 4.58 -28.43
C ASP A 372 -17.16 3.82 -27.81
N SER A 373 -15.93 4.10 -28.24
CA SER A 373 -14.76 3.34 -27.79
C SER A 373 -14.38 3.65 -26.33
N ASP A 374 -14.79 2.76 -25.44
CA ASP A 374 -14.22 2.59 -24.12
C ASP A 374 -12.92 1.78 -24.25
N ILE A 375 -11.79 2.39 -23.91
CA ILE A 375 -10.45 1.80 -24.02
C ILE A 375 -10.00 1.34 -22.65
N GLN A 376 -9.75 0.04 -22.49
CA GLN A 376 -9.25 -0.50 -21.24
C GLN A 376 -7.76 -0.21 -21.08
N LEU A 377 -7.40 0.54 -20.05
CA LEU A 377 -6.04 0.79 -19.59
C LEU A 377 -5.69 -0.31 -18.58
N LYS A 378 -5.20 -1.44 -19.10
CA LYS A 378 -5.14 -2.72 -18.35
C LYS A 378 -4.21 -2.65 -17.16
N ASP A 379 -3.07 -1.96 -17.27
CA ASP A 379 -2.11 -1.85 -16.16
C ASP A 379 -2.52 -0.79 -15.12
N LEU A 380 -3.43 0.12 -15.47
CA LEU A 380 -4.03 1.09 -14.54
C LEU A 380 -5.35 0.64 -13.90
N GLU A 381 -5.96 -0.44 -14.41
CA GLU A 381 -7.30 -0.88 -14.03
C GLU A 381 -8.38 0.20 -14.23
N LEU A 382 -8.25 0.99 -15.30
CA LEU A 382 -9.19 2.05 -15.68
C LEU A 382 -9.74 1.83 -17.09
N ILE A 383 -10.86 2.48 -17.40
CA ILE A 383 -11.47 2.53 -18.73
C ILE A 383 -11.54 3.98 -19.16
N TRP A 384 -10.89 4.30 -20.27
CA TRP A 384 -10.85 5.62 -20.86
C TRP A 384 -11.77 5.72 -22.07
N GLY A 385 -12.80 6.54 -21.96
CA GLY A 385 -13.65 6.93 -23.09
C GLY A 385 -13.01 8.11 -23.83
N ASN A 386 -12.05 7.85 -24.71
CA ASN A 386 -11.25 8.89 -25.38
C ASN A 386 -12.07 9.90 -26.20
N LYS A 387 -13.25 9.51 -26.72
CA LYS A 387 -14.15 10.42 -27.46
C LYS A 387 -15.19 11.11 -26.57
N LYS A 388 -15.49 10.51 -25.42
CA LYS A 388 -16.44 11.06 -24.43
C LYS A 388 -15.75 11.89 -23.36
N TYR A 389 -14.42 11.83 -23.30
CA TYR A 389 -13.59 12.48 -22.28
C TYR A 389 -14.00 12.05 -20.88
N THR A 390 -14.03 10.73 -20.68
CA THR A 390 -14.50 10.12 -19.43
C THR A 390 -13.54 9.04 -18.95
N LEU A 391 -13.43 8.91 -17.64
CA LEU A 391 -12.71 7.85 -16.96
C LEU A 391 -13.67 7.01 -16.12
N LYS A 392 -13.50 5.69 -16.13
CA LYS A 392 -14.25 4.75 -15.30
C LYS A 392 -13.28 3.77 -14.64
N VAL A 393 -13.69 3.21 -13.51
CA VAL A 393 -12.94 2.11 -12.88
C VAL A 393 -13.21 0.83 -13.65
N ALA A 394 -12.15 0.12 -14.06
CA ALA A 394 -12.32 -1.17 -14.72
C ALA A 394 -12.71 -2.21 -13.69
N PHE A 395 -13.87 -2.85 -13.87
CA PHE A 395 -14.34 -3.85 -12.94
C PHE A 395 -14.55 -5.19 -13.65
N ASN A 396 -13.62 -6.12 -13.45
CA ASN A 396 -13.57 -7.37 -14.22
C ASN A 396 -14.08 -8.62 -13.45
N LEU A 397 -14.54 -8.47 -12.19
CA LEU A 397 -14.70 -9.59 -11.26
C LEU A 397 -16.13 -9.83 -10.73
N LEU A 398 -17.14 -9.26 -11.40
CA LEU A 398 -18.56 -9.31 -10.96
C LEU A 398 -19.07 -10.72 -10.70
N GLN A 399 -18.75 -11.64 -11.60
CA GLN A 399 -19.39 -12.94 -11.66
C GLN A 399 -18.86 -13.93 -10.62
N GLN A 400 -17.68 -13.68 -10.02
CA GLN A 400 -17.05 -14.65 -9.14
C GLN A 400 -17.44 -14.49 -7.65
N LEU A 401 -18.08 -13.37 -7.28
CA LEU A 401 -18.43 -13.07 -5.90
C LEU A 401 -19.90 -13.31 -5.58
N SER A 402 -20.81 -13.07 -6.54
CA SER A 402 -22.26 -13.27 -6.36
C SER A 402 -22.64 -14.72 -6.04
N ASP A 403 -21.89 -15.67 -6.60
CA ASP A 403 -22.23 -17.09 -6.55
C ASP A 403 -21.62 -17.82 -5.34
N LYS A 404 -20.81 -17.10 -4.54
CA LYS A 404 -20.12 -17.67 -3.38
C LYS A 404 -20.94 -17.50 -2.11
N ILE A 405 -20.85 -18.48 -1.21
CA ILE A 405 -21.39 -18.36 0.14
C ILE A 405 -20.71 -17.18 0.84
N PRO A 406 -21.46 -16.21 1.39
CA PRO A 406 -20.89 -15.13 2.18
C PRO A 406 -20.07 -15.65 3.35
N THR A 407 -18.76 -15.40 3.34
CA THR A 407 -17.84 -15.69 4.45
C THR A 407 -16.93 -14.50 4.68
N LYS A 408 -16.22 -14.45 5.81
CA LYS A 408 -15.19 -13.41 6.04
C LYS A 408 -14.12 -13.43 4.95
N GLY A 409 -13.72 -14.61 4.47
CA GLY A 409 -12.78 -14.76 3.35
C GLY A 409 -13.31 -14.19 2.04
N VAL A 410 -14.59 -14.39 1.74
CA VAL A 410 -15.24 -13.80 0.55
C VAL A 410 -15.35 -12.28 0.67
N ALA A 411 -15.73 -11.76 1.84
CA ALA A 411 -15.78 -10.32 2.11
C ALA A 411 -14.40 -9.66 1.95
N LEU A 412 -13.34 -10.28 2.48
CA LEU A 412 -11.97 -9.79 2.30
C LEU A 412 -11.54 -9.83 0.84
N SER A 413 -11.86 -10.91 0.12
CA SER A 413 -11.59 -11.00 -1.32
C SER A 413 -12.30 -9.87 -2.07
N ALA A 414 -13.54 -9.54 -1.68
CA ALA A 414 -14.33 -8.47 -2.29
C ALA A 414 -13.75 -7.07 -2.06
N CYS A 415 -13.19 -6.81 -0.87
CA CYS A 415 -12.53 -5.55 -0.54
C CYS A 415 -11.30 -5.26 -1.40
N GLY A 416 -10.61 -6.29 -1.90
CA GLY A 416 -9.45 -6.15 -2.78
C GLY A 416 -9.79 -6.11 -4.27
N VAL A 417 -11.07 -6.10 -4.66
CA VAL A 417 -11.48 -6.17 -6.08
C VAL A 417 -11.43 -4.82 -6.83
N PRO A 418 -11.90 -3.69 -6.28
CA PRO A 418 -11.78 -2.43 -6.99
C PRO A 418 -10.38 -1.84 -6.75
N CYS A 419 -9.48 -1.95 -7.73
CA CYS A 419 -8.32 -1.08 -7.79
C CYS A 419 -8.80 0.29 -8.25
N ASP A 420 -8.89 1.21 -7.31
CA ASP A 420 -9.42 2.56 -7.52
C ASP A 420 -8.35 3.57 -7.11
N PRO A 421 -7.39 3.87 -8.00
CA PRO A 421 -6.22 4.68 -7.66
C PRO A 421 -6.59 6.12 -7.20
N LEU A 422 -7.70 6.66 -7.71
CA LEU A 422 -8.24 7.97 -7.35
C LEU A 422 -9.21 7.92 -6.14
N ASP A 423 -9.52 6.71 -5.63
CA ASP A 423 -10.48 6.49 -4.56
C ASP A 423 -11.87 7.12 -4.87
N ILE A 424 -12.31 7.06 -6.13
CA ILE A 424 -13.62 7.53 -6.61
C ILE A 424 -14.78 6.77 -5.95
N LEU A 425 -14.66 5.45 -5.87
CA LEU A 425 -15.64 4.50 -5.34
C LEU A 425 -15.50 4.32 -3.82
N THR A 426 -14.59 5.06 -3.17
CA THR A 426 -14.36 4.93 -1.73
C THR A 426 -15.62 5.05 -0.88
N PRO A 427 -16.59 5.94 -1.15
CA PRO A 427 -17.85 5.93 -0.40
C PRO A 427 -18.60 4.60 -0.50
N PHE A 428 -18.52 3.90 -1.62
CA PHE A 428 -19.11 2.58 -1.79
C PHE A 428 -18.27 1.46 -1.15
N THR A 429 -16.95 1.48 -1.32
CA THR A 429 -16.04 0.46 -0.77
C THR A 429 -15.81 0.59 0.74
N ALA A 430 -16.06 1.77 1.32
CA ALA A 430 -16.03 1.97 2.77
C ALA A 430 -16.98 1.02 3.50
N ARG A 431 -18.12 0.67 2.90
CA ARG A 431 -19.08 -0.28 3.49
C ARG A 431 -18.47 -1.67 3.70
N ILE A 432 -17.79 -2.21 2.69
CA ILE A 432 -17.15 -3.54 2.79
C ILE A 432 -15.96 -3.51 3.75
N LYS A 433 -15.19 -2.41 3.75
CA LYS A 433 -14.08 -2.17 4.67
C LYS A 433 -14.52 -2.15 6.14
N LEU A 434 -15.56 -1.37 6.45
CA LEU A 434 -16.16 -1.28 7.78
C LEU A 434 -16.79 -2.61 8.23
N LEU A 435 -17.39 -3.34 7.28
CA LEU A 435 -17.92 -4.68 7.54
C LEU A 435 -16.81 -5.65 7.96
N ILE A 436 -15.68 -5.70 7.25
CA ILE A 436 -14.55 -6.59 7.60
C ILE A 436 -14.06 -6.30 9.01
N GLN A 437 -13.93 -5.01 9.37
CA GLN A 437 -13.56 -4.61 10.73
C GLN A 437 -14.57 -5.14 11.77
N LYS A 438 -15.87 -5.02 11.51
CA LYS A 438 -16.94 -5.57 12.38
C LYS A 438 -16.88 -7.10 12.50
N LEU A 439 -16.57 -7.81 11.41
CA LEU A 439 -16.41 -9.27 11.42
C LEU A 439 -15.22 -9.70 12.28
N TRP A 440 -14.13 -8.93 12.29
CA TRP A 440 -13.00 -9.16 13.18
C TRP A 440 -13.33 -8.86 14.65
N GLU A 441 -14.02 -7.75 14.92
CA GLU A 441 -14.49 -7.40 16.28
C GLU A 441 -15.35 -8.52 16.90
N ASN A 442 -16.13 -9.22 16.07
CA ASN A 442 -17.02 -10.29 16.47
C ASN A 442 -16.38 -11.70 16.45
N GLY A 443 -15.11 -11.83 16.06
CA GLY A 443 -14.38 -13.10 16.13
C GLY A 443 -14.73 -14.15 15.07
N PHE A 444 -15.33 -13.76 13.93
CA PHE A 444 -15.65 -14.69 12.84
C PHE A 444 -14.40 -15.37 12.27
N THR A 445 -14.50 -16.65 11.91
CA THR A 445 -13.42 -17.37 11.21
C THR A 445 -13.44 -17.11 9.69
N TRP A 446 -12.45 -17.60 8.94
CA TRP A 446 -12.31 -17.29 7.50
C TRP A 446 -13.42 -17.90 6.64
N ASP A 447 -13.77 -19.16 6.92
CA ASP A 447 -14.69 -19.97 6.11
C ASP A 447 -16.10 -20.08 6.73
N GLU A 448 -16.31 -19.44 7.87
CA GLU A 448 -17.61 -19.41 8.54
C GLU A 448 -18.64 -18.61 7.74
N PRO A 449 -19.83 -19.18 7.45
CA PRO A 449 -20.91 -18.47 6.78
C PRO A 449 -21.40 -17.27 7.58
N LEU A 450 -21.54 -16.13 6.91
CA LEU A 450 -22.09 -14.92 7.51
C LEU A 450 -23.61 -15.08 7.71
N PRO A 451 -24.15 -14.71 8.88
CA PRO A 451 -25.58 -14.81 9.13
C PRO A 451 -26.40 -13.82 8.25
N PRO A 452 -27.70 -14.09 8.05
CA PRO A 452 -28.51 -13.39 7.04
C PRO A 452 -28.72 -11.90 7.28
N ASP A 453 -28.54 -11.44 8.51
CA ASP A 453 -28.67 -10.07 9.00
C ASP A 453 -27.47 -9.19 8.65
N ILE A 454 -26.40 -9.76 8.12
CA ILE A 454 -25.22 -9.01 7.67
C ILE A 454 -25.46 -8.47 6.25
N GLU A 455 -25.36 -7.14 6.11
CA GLU A 455 -25.55 -6.36 4.86
C GLU A 455 -24.64 -6.75 3.68
N PHE A 456 -23.77 -7.75 3.85
CA PHE A 456 -22.91 -8.24 2.77
C PHE A 456 -23.70 -8.81 1.60
N LYS A 457 -24.89 -9.37 1.80
CA LYS A 457 -25.61 -10.07 0.71
C LYS A 457 -25.98 -9.16 -0.45
N GLU A 458 -26.27 -7.89 -0.19
CA GLU A 458 -26.69 -6.94 -1.22
C GLU A 458 -25.49 -6.30 -1.94
N TRP A 459 -24.36 -6.15 -1.24
CA TRP A 459 -23.19 -5.44 -1.75
C TRP A 459 -22.58 -6.05 -3.05
N PRO A 460 -22.45 -7.39 -3.21
CA PRO A 460 -22.01 -8.00 -4.47
C PRO A 460 -22.94 -7.72 -5.65
N HIS A 461 -24.25 -7.58 -5.42
CA HIS A 461 -25.20 -7.25 -6.48
C HIS A 461 -25.06 -5.79 -6.92
N GLU A 462 -24.69 -4.89 -6.00
CA GLU A 462 -24.40 -3.49 -6.33
C GLU A 462 -23.16 -3.34 -7.23
N LEU A 463 -22.24 -4.31 -7.22
CA LEU A 463 -21.03 -4.25 -8.05
C LEU A 463 -21.34 -4.08 -9.54
N THR A 464 -22.45 -4.64 -10.04
CA THR A 464 -22.78 -4.58 -11.48
C THR A 464 -22.99 -3.16 -11.99
N PHE A 465 -23.30 -2.23 -11.09
CA PHE A 465 -23.51 -0.83 -11.41
C PHE A 465 -22.24 0.02 -11.24
N VAL A 466 -21.13 -0.57 -10.78
CA VAL A 466 -19.85 0.16 -10.62
C VAL A 466 -19.33 0.68 -11.96
N GLN A 467 -19.53 -0.07 -13.04
CA GLN A 467 -19.17 0.34 -14.41
C GLN A 467 -19.94 1.56 -14.92
N ASP A 468 -21.07 1.89 -14.27
CA ASP A 468 -21.90 3.05 -14.62
C ASP A 468 -21.43 4.33 -13.89
N VAL A 469 -20.47 4.21 -12.96
CA VAL A 469 -19.83 5.36 -12.32
C VAL A 469 -18.80 5.94 -13.29
N VAL A 470 -19.07 7.17 -13.73
CA VAL A 470 -18.26 7.87 -14.73
C VAL A 470 -17.73 9.18 -14.16
N VAL A 471 -16.43 9.39 -14.29
CA VAL A 471 -15.78 10.67 -13.95
C VAL A 471 -15.48 11.42 -15.25
N PRO A 472 -16.00 12.65 -15.43
CA PRO A 472 -15.66 13.46 -16.60
C PRO A 472 -14.23 13.98 -16.49
N HIS A 473 -13.49 13.98 -17.60
CA HIS A 473 -12.20 14.68 -17.68
C HIS A 473 -12.41 16.18 -17.53
N LEU A 474 -11.41 16.85 -16.96
CA LEU A 474 -11.53 18.22 -16.47
C LEU A 474 -11.02 19.25 -17.48
N HIS A 475 -10.22 18.85 -18.46
CA HIS A 475 -9.54 19.77 -19.39
C HIS A 475 -10.48 20.78 -20.06
N SER A 476 -11.68 20.39 -20.49
CA SER A 476 -12.60 21.30 -21.20
C SER A 476 -13.07 22.44 -20.32
N SER A 477 -13.31 22.14 -19.06
CA SER A 477 -13.67 23.14 -18.05
C SER A 477 -12.41 23.91 -17.65
N VAL A 478 -11.26 23.25 -17.43
CA VAL A 478 -10.03 23.90 -16.92
C VAL A 478 -9.52 24.94 -17.91
N MET A 479 -9.52 24.64 -19.21
CA MET A 479 -9.03 25.55 -20.25
C MET A 479 -9.88 26.83 -20.40
N LYS A 480 -11.10 26.86 -19.85
CA LYS A 480 -12.04 27.99 -19.94
C LYS A 480 -12.22 28.72 -18.62
N THR A 481 -11.46 28.36 -17.59
CA THR A 481 -11.59 28.95 -16.26
C THR A 481 -10.79 30.25 -16.17
N GLU A 482 -11.34 31.25 -15.50
CA GLU A 482 -10.64 32.49 -15.16
C GLU A 482 -9.79 32.32 -13.89
N LEU A 483 -10.25 31.45 -12.98
CA LEU A 483 -9.58 31.14 -11.73
C LEU A 483 -9.85 29.69 -11.34
N LEU A 484 -8.77 28.92 -11.17
CA LEU A 484 -8.79 27.58 -10.62
C LEU A 484 -8.44 27.62 -9.13
N GLU A 485 -9.35 27.10 -8.31
CA GLU A 485 -9.20 26.86 -6.89
C GLU A 485 -9.31 25.36 -6.58
N VAL A 486 -8.82 24.97 -5.40
CA VAL A 486 -9.00 23.62 -4.88
C VAL A 486 -9.66 23.70 -3.51
N ASP A 487 -10.84 23.09 -3.41
CA ASP A 487 -11.55 22.91 -2.15
C ASP A 487 -11.23 21.53 -1.59
N LYS A 488 -10.73 21.54 -0.35
CA LYS A 488 -10.15 20.38 0.31
C LYS A 488 -10.93 20.11 1.58
N SER A 489 -11.59 18.97 1.68
CA SER A 489 -12.44 18.63 2.83
C SER A 489 -11.86 17.48 3.64
N SER A 490 -11.76 17.65 4.95
CA SER A 490 -11.38 16.57 5.89
C SER A 490 -12.58 16.03 6.64
N GLY A 491 -12.52 14.76 7.04
CA GLY A 491 -13.55 14.11 7.84
C GLY A 491 -12.97 13.02 8.74
N ALA A 492 -13.64 12.77 9.86
CA ALA A 492 -13.25 11.72 10.79
C ALA A 492 -14.44 11.12 11.54
N SER A 493 -14.30 9.86 11.90
CA SER A 493 -15.20 9.08 12.75
C SER A 493 -14.36 8.13 13.61
N PRO A 494 -14.93 7.48 14.63
CA PRO A 494 -14.19 6.50 15.43
C PRO A 494 -13.57 5.34 14.62
N LYS A 495 -14.07 5.06 13.41
CA LYS A 495 -13.63 3.95 12.57
C LYS A 495 -12.80 4.36 11.34
N VAL A 496 -12.87 5.63 10.92
CA VAL A 496 -12.23 6.12 9.69
C VAL A 496 -11.81 7.58 9.83
N TYR A 497 -10.66 7.96 9.27
CA TYR A 497 -10.38 9.36 8.88
C TYR A 497 -10.16 9.45 7.37
N CYS A 498 -10.45 10.61 6.78
CA CYS A 498 -10.44 10.77 5.33
C CYS A 498 -10.25 12.22 4.88
N SER A 499 -9.91 12.37 3.61
CA SER A 499 -9.78 13.63 2.88
C SER A 499 -10.40 13.51 1.49
N VAL A 500 -10.98 14.60 1.00
CA VAL A 500 -11.59 14.71 -0.33
C VAL A 500 -11.17 16.03 -0.95
N ASP A 501 -10.66 15.99 -2.17
CA ASP A 501 -10.24 17.18 -2.89
C ASP A 501 -11.07 17.35 -4.16
N ASN A 502 -11.58 18.56 -4.35
CA ASN A 502 -12.40 18.97 -5.49
C ASN A 502 -11.78 20.21 -6.14
N PHE A 503 -11.79 20.29 -7.47
CA PHE A 503 -11.47 21.53 -8.17
C PHE A 503 -12.68 22.43 -8.11
N ARG A 504 -12.46 23.71 -7.81
CA ARG A 504 -13.46 24.76 -7.94
C ARG A 504 -13.01 25.73 -9.01
N MET A 505 -13.86 25.95 -10.00
CA MET A 505 -13.49 26.60 -11.24
C MET A 505 -14.43 27.76 -11.50
N LYS A 506 -13.88 28.96 -11.46
CA LYS A 506 -14.63 30.17 -11.75
C LYS A 506 -14.57 30.43 -13.24
N HIS A 507 -15.74 30.50 -13.85
CA HIS A 507 -15.97 30.95 -15.21
C HIS A 507 -16.66 32.32 -15.18
N PRO A 508 -16.76 33.04 -16.31
CA PRO A 508 -17.34 34.38 -16.33
C PRO A 508 -18.76 34.47 -15.74
N ASN A 509 -19.57 33.41 -15.87
CA ASN A 509 -21.00 33.41 -15.51
C ASN A 509 -21.38 32.30 -14.52
N ASP A 510 -20.49 31.35 -14.22
CA ASP A 510 -20.77 30.20 -13.40
C ASP A 510 -19.54 29.74 -12.62
N VAL A 511 -19.78 29.03 -11.51
CA VAL A 511 -18.75 28.31 -10.77
C VAL A 511 -19.09 26.84 -10.87
N LYS A 512 -18.12 26.02 -11.25
CA LYS A 512 -18.26 24.57 -11.29
C LYS A 512 -17.29 23.96 -10.31
N ALA A 513 -17.69 22.85 -9.72
CA ALA A 513 -16.77 22.01 -8.98
C ALA A 513 -16.80 20.58 -9.49
N ASN A 514 -15.65 19.92 -9.36
CA ASN A 514 -15.46 18.56 -9.85
C ASN A 514 -14.54 17.78 -8.91
N PHE A 515 -14.91 16.53 -8.66
CA PHE A 515 -14.08 15.57 -7.94
C PHE A 515 -12.69 15.41 -8.56
N ILE A 516 -11.66 15.38 -7.71
CA ILE A 516 -10.26 15.10 -8.10
C ILE A 516 -9.84 13.73 -7.58
N VAL A 517 -9.80 13.59 -6.27
CA VAL A 517 -9.24 12.45 -5.56
C VAL A 517 -9.75 12.46 -4.13
N SER A 518 -9.93 11.27 -3.56
CA SER A 518 -10.12 11.12 -2.13
C SER A 518 -9.06 10.22 -1.53
N LYS A 519 -8.95 10.22 -0.20
CA LYS A 519 -8.18 9.23 0.54
C LYS A 519 -8.91 8.88 1.81
N THR A 520 -8.93 7.60 2.15
CA THR A 520 -9.54 7.09 3.37
C THR A 520 -8.55 6.22 4.11
N ARG A 521 -8.65 6.19 5.44
CA ARG A 521 -7.90 5.26 6.27
C ARG A 521 -8.77 4.69 7.37
N LEU A 522 -8.83 3.36 7.40
CA LEU A 522 -9.45 2.64 8.51
C LEU A 522 -8.61 2.73 9.78
N ILE A 523 -9.27 2.90 10.92
CA ILE A 523 -8.59 2.90 12.22
C ILE A 523 -8.40 1.46 12.67
N PRO A 524 -7.17 1.05 13.06
CA PRO A 524 -6.96 -0.25 13.69
C PRO A 524 -7.85 -0.41 14.94
N LEU A 525 -8.11 -1.63 15.39
CA LEU A 525 -8.99 -1.92 16.55
C LEU A 525 -8.54 -1.31 17.90
N ARG A 526 -7.48 -0.49 17.92
CA ARG A 526 -7.04 0.27 19.09
C ARG A 526 -7.88 1.53 19.25
N THR A 527 -8.22 1.86 20.49
CA THR A 527 -8.98 3.06 20.82
C THR A 527 -8.15 4.32 20.58
N VAL A 528 -8.54 5.10 19.57
CA VAL A 528 -8.02 6.44 19.29
C VAL A 528 -9.14 7.45 19.49
N THR A 529 -8.86 8.55 20.19
CA THR A 529 -9.86 9.60 20.46
C THR A 529 -10.25 10.32 19.18
N LEU A 530 -11.54 10.67 19.02
CA LEU A 530 -12.04 11.39 17.84
C LEU A 530 -11.23 12.65 17.47
N PRO A 531 -10.82 13.54 18.40
CA PRO A 531 -10.07 14.74 18.00
C PRO A 531 -8.65 14.44 17.49
N ARG A 532 -8.09 13.28 17.84
CA ARG A 532 -6.82 12.80 17.25
C ARG A 532 -7.05 12.27 15.83
N LEU A 533 -8.22 11.69 15.56
CA LEU A 533 -8.61 11.24 14.22
C LEU A 533 -8.92 12.42 13.31
N GLU A 534 -9.59 13.45 13.82
CA GLU A 534 -9.79 14.72 13.12
C GLU A 534 -8.45 15.35 12.73
N LEU A 535 -7.49 15.44 13.68
CA LEU A 535 -6.14 15.89 13.39
C LEU A 535 -5.46 15.05 12.30
N LEU A 536 -5.56 13.72 12.36
CA LEU A 536 -4.97 12.83 11.35
C LEU A 536 -5.61 12.99 9.96
N GLY A 537 -6.93 13.16 9.89
CA GLY A 537 -7.64 13.45 8.64
C GLY A 537 -7.16 14.76 8.02
N SER A 538 -6.91 15.78 8.83
CA SER A 538 -6.39 17.05 8.35
C SER A 538 -4.90 17.02 7.98
N VAL A 539 -4.08 16.22 8.66
CA VAL A 539 -2.70 15.94 8.19
C VAL A 539 -2.74 15.25 6.83
N ALA A 540 -3.62 14.25 6.64
CA ALA A 540 -3.80 13.61 5.34
C ALA A 540 -4.19 14.63 4.26
N LEU A 541 -5.10 15.55 4.58
CA LEU A 541 -5.50 16.65 3.70
C LEU A 541 -4.34 17.59 3.33
N ALA A 542 -3.50 17.97 4.30
CA ALA A 542 -2.33 18.83 4.07
C ALA A 542 -1.29 18.16 3.15
N ARG A 543 -1.02 16.88 3.37
CA ARG A 543 -0.11 16.11 2.52
C ARG A 543 -0.63 15.96 1.09
N LEU A 544 -1.92 15.64 0.95
CA LEU A 544 -2.57 15.54 -0.36
C LEU A 544 -2.56 16.89 -1.09
N CYS A 545 -2.65 18.00 -0.35
CA CYS A 545 -2.45 19.34 -0.89
C CYS A 545 -1.07 19.53 -1.52
N ILE A 546 0.01 19.25 -0.78
CA ILE A 546 1.36 19.34 -1.33
C ILE A 546 1.52 18.47 -2.57
N TYR A 547 0.94 17.27 -2.51
CA TYR A 547 0.98 16.34 -3.61
C TYR A 547 0.31 16.90 -4.88
N LEU A 548 -0.89 17.49 -4.75
CA LEU A 548 -1.59 18.12 -5.88
C LEU A 548 -0.88 19.37 -6.39
N SER A 549 -0.36 20.23 -5.52
CA SER A 549 0.39 21.44 -5.93
C SER A 549 1.67 21.09 -6.70
N LYS A 550 2.32 19.97 -6.37
CA LYS A 550 3.47 19.45 -7.14
C LYS A 550 3.06 18.81 -8.47
N THR A 551 1.84 18.27 -8.54
CA THR A 551 1.29 17.63 -9.73
C THR A 551 0.81 18.66 -10.75
N PHE A 552 0.21 19.74 -10.28
CA PHE A 552 -0.37 20.83 -11.08
C PHE A 552 0.23 22.19 -10.67
N PRO A 553 1.36 22.59 -11.28
CA PRO A 553 2.05 23.85 -10.94
C PRO A 553 1.22 25.13 -11.14
N LEU A 554 0.15 25.04 -11.91
CA LEU A 554 -0.83 26.10 -12.14
C LEU A 554 -1.69 26.42 -10.90
N ILE A 555 -1.77 25.51 -9.92
CA ILE A 555 -2.46 25.74 -8.65
C ILE A 555 -1.55 26.57 -7.75
N LYS A 556 -1.95 27.81 -7.48
CA LYS A 556 -1.22 28.70 -6.59
C LYS A 556 -1.66 28.52 -5.15
N GLU A 557 -0.78 28.85 -4.21
CA GLU A 557 -1.06 28.73 -2.77
C GLU A 557 -2.29 29.52 -2.32
N GLY A 558 -2.51 30.72 -2.87
CA GLY A 558 -3.70 31.55 -2.60
C GLY A 558 -5.02 31.02 -3.17
N SER A 559 -4.97 29.94 -3.95
CA SER A 559 -6.15 29.29 -4.56
C SER A 559 -6.61 28.05 -3.78
N LEU A 560 -6.08 27.82 -2.58
CA LEU A 560 -6.36 26.65 -1.76
C LEU A 560 -7.33 27.00 -0.63
N SER A 561 -8.33 26.16 -0.42
CA SER A 561 -9.29 26.31 0.69
C SER A 561 -9.49 24.98 1.40
N PHE A 562 -9.32 24.99 2.71
CA PHE A 562 -9.40 23.80 3.56
C PHE A 562 -10.66 23.84 4.41
N TRP A 563 -11.43 22.77 4.40
CA TRP A 563 -12.74 22.65 5.02
C TRP A 563 -12.73 21.53 6.06
N SER A 564 -13.31 21.80 7.22
CA SER A 564 -13.51 20.82 8.27
C SER A 564 -14.82 21.09 9.01
N ASP A 565 -15.48 20.02 9.44
CA ASP A 565 -16.65 20.07 10.32
C ASP A 565 -16.27 20.08 11.81
N SER A 566 -14.97 19.99 12.14
CA SER A 566 -14.48 20.11 13.52
C SER A 566 -14.05 21.54 13.84
N GLN A 567 -14.93 22.28 14.51
CA GLN A 567 -14.62 23.63 15.02
C GLN A 567 -13.44 23.63 15.99
N ILE A 568 -13.28 22.56 16.77
CA ILE A 568 -12.17 22.39 17.72
C ILE A 568 -10.85 22.34 16.97
N TYR A 569 -10.78 21.55 15.89
CA TYR A 569 -9.58 21.45 15.08
C TYR A 569 -9.28 22.76 14.34
N LEU A 570 -10.29 23.41 13.75
CA LEU A 570 -10.09 24.71 13.08
C LEU A 570 -9.50 25.76 14.03
N HIS A 571 -9.94 25.77 15.29
CA HIS A 571 -9.32 26.61 16.30
C HIS A 571 -7.86 26.23 16.57
N ARG A 572 -7.52 24.93 16.64
CA ARG A 572 -6.14 24.46 16.86
C ARG A 572 -5.18 24.93 15.77
N VAL A 573 -5.57 24.79 14.50
CA VAL A 573 -4.77 25.26 13.36
C VAL A 573 -4.53 26.76 13.41
N LYS A 574 -5.55 27.54 13.76
CA LYS A 574 -5.47 29.01 13.83
C LYS A 574 -4.79 29.54 15.09
N SER A 575 -4.70 28.73 16.15
CA SER A 575 -4.09 29.12 17.42
C SER A 575 -2.57 28.93 17.43
N VAL A 576 -1.84 29.74 18.20
CA VAL A 576 -0.42 29.52 18.49
C VAL A 576 -0.28 28.27 19.37
N SER A 577 0.62 27.35 19.01
CA SER A 577 0.77 26.05 19.69
C SER A 577 1.14 26.25 21.17
N ILE A 578 0.24 25.92 22.11
CA ILE A 578 0.48 26.04 23.56
C ILE A 578 0.53 24.64 24.18
N LEU A 579 1.68 24.26 24.75
CA LEU A 579 1.87 23.20 25.76
C LEU A 579 1.10 21.88 25.54
N TRP A 580 1.27 21.22 24.39
CA TRP A 580 0.69 19.91 24.11
C TRP A 580 1.73 18.78 24.08
N LYS A 581 1.28 17.53 24.20
CA LYS A 581 2.13 16.34 24.03
C LYS A 581 2.84 16.41 22.66
N HIS A 582 4.15 16.17 22.64
CA HIS A 582 5.02 16.28 21.46
C HIS A 582 4.43 15.70 20.16
N TYR A 583 3.77 14.53 20.22
CA TYR A 583 3.16 13.91 19.04
C TYR A 583 2.12 14.81 18.35
N VAL A 584 1.21 15.42 19.13
CA VAL A 584 0.14 16.28 18.60
C VAL A 584 0.75 17.57 18.06
N GLN A 585 1.68 18.16 18.79
CA GLN A 585 2.38 19.37 18.38
C GLN A 585 3.13 19.17 17.05
N ASN A 586 3.82 18.04 16.87
CA ASN A 586 4.53 17.75 15.62
C ASN A 586 3.57 17.68 14.42
N LYS A 587 2.39 17.08 14.59
CA LYS A 587 1.36 16.98 13.54
C LYS A 587 0.69 18.32 13.23
N GLU A 588 0.46 19.13 14.25
CA GLU A 588 -0.06 20.50 14.08
C GLU A 588 0.97 21.41 13.40
N ASN A 589 2.26 21.27 13.74
CA ASN A 589 3.33 22.00 13.08
C ASN A 589 3.47 21.59 11.61
N GLU A 590 3.38 20.29 11.30
CA GLU A 590 3.34 19.80 9.92
C GLU A 590 2.25 20.52 9.11
N ILE A 591 1.01 20.59 9.60
CA ILE A 591 -0.06 21.33 8.91
C ILE A 591 0.26 22.82 8.72
N LYS A 592 0.83 23.48 9.75
CA LYS A 592 1.15 24.92 9.71
C LYS A 592 2.35 25.26 8.82
N GLU A 593 3.27 24.32 8.64
CA GLU A 593 4.39 24.43 7.71
C GLU A 593 3.94 24.20 6.26
N GLU A 594 2.93 23.36 6.07
CA GLU A 594 2.46 22.91 4.75
C GLU A 594 1.26 23.70 4.19
N THR A 595 0.54 24.44 5.05
CA THR A 595 -0.69 25.18 4.68
C THR A 595 -0.77 26.53 5.41
N ASP A 596 -1.45 27.51 4.81
CA ASP A 596 -1.77 28.77 5.48
C ASP A 596 -2.96 28.57 6.45
N PRO A 597 -2.80 28.77 7.78
CA PRO A 597 -3.88 28.69 8.75
C PRO A 597 -5.09 29.58 8.44
N MET A 598 -4.92 30.68 7.68
CA MET A 598 -6.01 31.59 7.31
C MET A 598 -6.96 30.97 6.29
N ASN A 599 -6.50 29.99 5.51
CA ASN A 599 -7.28 29.31 4.48
C ASN A 599 -8.10 28.11 5.01
N TRP A 600 -8.21 27.95 6.33
CA TRP A 600 -9.02 26.92 6.97
C TRP A 600 -10.39 27.45 7.39
N TYR A 601 -11.46 26.78 6.95
CA TYR A 601 -12.84 27.20 7.10
C TYR A 601 -13.74 26.07 7.63
N PHE A 602 -14.85 26.48 8.25
CA PHE A 602 -15.84 25.54 8.77
C PHE A 602 -16.87 25.17 7.70
N CYS A 603 -17.19 23.88 7.59
CA CYS A 603 -18.33 23.38 6.82
C CYS A 603 -19.25 22.51 7.70
N ASP A 604 -20.54 22.45 7.39
CA ASP A 604 -21.46 21.55 8.09
C ASP A 604 -21.19 20.11 7.64
N GLY A 605 -21.02 19.20 8.60
CA GLY A 605 -20.79 17.77 8.35
C GLY A 605 -21.86 17.09 7.48
N LYS A 606 -23.08 17.62 7.38
CA LYS A 606 -24.11 17.12 6.43
C LYS A 606 -23.79 17.43 4.98
N THR A 607 -23.13 18.56 4.74
CA THR A 607 -22.73 19.04 3.41
C THR A 607 -21.27 18.74 3.12
N ASN A 608 -20.49 18.28 4.11
CA ASN A 608 -19.10 17.92 3.91
C ASN A 608 -18.99 16.63 3.05
N PRO A 609 -18.34 16.66 1.87
CA PRO A 609 -18.11 15.46 1.07
C PRO A 609 -17.36 14.37 1.83
N ALA A 610 -16.42 14.75 2.71
CA ALA A 610 -15.64 13.79 3.50
C ALA A 610 -16.51 12.95 4.46
N SER A 611 -17.67 13.47 4.89
CA SER A 611 -18.59 12.72 5.74
C SER A 611 -19.13 11.45 5.07
N LYS A 612 -19.20 11.41 3.73
CA LYS A 612 -19.68 10.24 2.98
C LYS A 612 -18.73 9.05 3.14
N LEU A 613 -17.43 9.29 3.25
CA LEU A 613 -16.41 8.23 3.41
C LEU A 613 -16.44 7.61 4.81
N THR A 614 -16.87 8.37 5.83
CA THR A 614 -16.87 7.88 7.21
C THR A 614 -17.94 6.81 7.49
N ARG A 615 -19.01 6.79 6.69
CA ARG A 615 -20.15 5.85 6.85
C ARG A 615 -20.29 4.89 5.68
N GLY A 616 -19.90 5.34 4.49
CA GLY A 616 -20.16 4.69 3.23
C GLY A 616 -21.62 4.81 2.77
N ILE A 617 -21.84 4.62 1.46
CA ILE A 617 -23.14 4.73 0.79
C ILE A 617 -23.31 3.64 -0.28
N THR A 618 -24.54 3.41 -0.73
CA THR A 618 -24.83 2.49 -1.85
C THR A 618 -24.33 3.05 -3.17
N ILE A 619 -24.08 2.17 -4.15
CA ILE A 619 -23.63 2.60 -5.48
C ILE A 619 -24.67 3.52 -6.15
N HIS A 620 -25.95 3.23 -5.97
CA HIS A 620 -27.05 4.03 -6.49
C HIS A 620 -27.11 5.42 -5.86
N ASN A 621 -26.84 5.52 -4.56
CA ASN A 621 -26.77 6.82 -3.89
C ASN A 621 -25.52 7.58 -4.35
N LEU A 622 -24.37 6.90 -4.48
CA LEU A 622 -23.12 7.51 -4.95
C LEU A 622 -23.29 8.14 -6.33
N MET A 623 -23.90 7.44 -7.28
CA MET A 623 -24.13 7.96 -8.64
C MET A 623 -24.98 9.24 -8.67
N ASN A 624 -25.87 9.43 -7.69
CA ASN A 624 -26.78 10.58 -7.63
C ASN A 624 -26.37 11.62 -6.57
N ASP A 625 -25.19 11.50 -5.95
CA ASP A 625 -24.75 12.37 -4.87
C ASP A 625 -24.05 13.62 -5.40
N GLU A 626 -24.80 14.72 -5.58
CA GLU A 626 -24.26 16.01 -6.05
C GLU A 626 -23.15 16.56 -5.13
N THR A 627 -23.21 16.29 -3.82
CA THR A 627 -22.18 16.76 -2.89
C THR A 627 -20.84 16.06 -3.14
N TRP A 628 -20.87 14.80 -3.57
CA TRP A 628 -19.67 14.06 -3.93
C TRP A 628 -19.05 14.52 -5.25
N TRP A 629 -19.88 14.70 -6.29
CA TRP A 629 -19.38 14.96 -7.64
C TRP A 629 -19.12 16.43 -7.94
N THR A 630 -19.94 17.33 -7.40
CA THR A 630 -20.01 18.75 -7.78
C THR A 630 -19.91 19.72 -6.61
N ASP A 631 -19.48 19.23 -5.44
CA ASP A 631 -19.53 19.95 -4.16
C ASP A 631 -20.92 20.44 -3.74
N PRO A 632 -21.08 20.89 -2.49
CA PRO A 632 -22.29 21.59 -2.05
C PRO A 632 -22.57 22.87 -2.84
N SER A 633 -23.87 23.16 -3.03
CA SER A 633 -24.34 24.36 -3.73
C SER A 633 -23.75 25.68 -3.20
N TRP A 634 -23.48 25.78 -1.89
CA TRP A 634 -22.91 26.98 -1.28
C TRP A 634 -21.43 27.19 -1.65
N LEU A 635 -20.69 26.18 -2.11
CA LEU A 635 -19.34 26.33 -2.69
C LEU A 635 -19.38 26.77 -4.16
N LEU A 636 -20.51 26.57 -4.84
CA LEU A 636 -20.74 27.01 -6.21
C LEU A 636 -21.19 28.48 -6.31
N GLU A 637 -21.28 29.19 -5.18
CA GLU A 637 -21.53 30.63 -5.16
C GLU A 637 -20.26 31.41 -5.53
N LEU A 638 -20.42 32.54 -6.22
CA LEU A 638 -19.29 33.41 -6.63
C LEU A 638 -18.52 33.95 -5.42
N ASP A 639 -19.25 34.34 -4.37
CA ASP A 639 -18.73 34.78 -3.08
C ASP A 639 -19.14 33.78 -1.99
N ILE A 640 -18.17 33.08 -1.40
CA ILE A 640 -18.44 32.04 -0.42
C ILE A 640 -18.72 32.68 0.95
N PRO A 641 -19.94 32.56 1.53
CA PRO A 641 -20.29 33.25 2.77
C PRO A 641 -19.45 32.84 3.98
N ALA A 642 -18.87 31.63 3.95
CA ALA A 642 -18.04 31.09 5.01
C ALA A 642 -16.60 31.65 5.04
N LYS A 643 -16.07 32.14 3.89
CA LYS A 643 -14.70 32.68 3.80
C LYS A 643 -14.52 34.04 4.53
N GLY A 644 -15.60 34.63 5.05
CA GLY A 644 -15.59 35.88 5.83
C GLY A 644 -15.93 35.75 7.32
N LYS A 645 -16.20 34.55 7.85
CA LYS A 645 -16.57 34.36 9.26
C LYS A 645 -15.35 34.00 10.10
N THR A 646 -14.92 34.92 10.97
CA THR A 646 -13.96 34.62 12.03
C THR A 646 -14.60 33.66 13.03
N LEU A 647 -14.03 32.47 13.18
CA LEU A 647 -14.44 31.52 14.22
C LEU A 647 -14.10 32.12 15.59
N THR A 648 -15.11 32.67 16.26
CA THR A 648 -15.05 32.94 17.71
C THR A 648 -15.20 31.60 18.42
N ALA A 649 -14.12 31.08 19.01
CA ALA A 649 -14.22 29.87 19.83
C ALA A 649 -15.11 30.13 21.05
N ASP A 650 -16.10 29.28 21.25
CA ASP A 650 -16.77 29.18 22.53
C ASP A 650 -15.79 28.54 23.52
N LYS A 651 -15.20 29.34 24.42
CA LYS A 651 -14.20 28.86 25.40
C LYS A 651 -14.73 27.69 26.23
N GLU A 652 -16.04 27.66 26.50
CA GLU A 652 -16.69 26.55 27.21
C GLU A 652 -16.61 25.22 26.44
N SER A 653 -16.75 25.23 25.11
CA SER A 653 -16.74 24.00 24.31
C SER A 653 -15.36 23.33 24.28
N VAL A 654 -14.30 24.14 24.21
CA VAL A 654 -12.91 23.69 24.26
C VAL A 654 -12.56 23.18 25.66
N GLU A 655 -13.01 23.85 26.72
CA GLU A 655 -12.80 23.40 28.11
C GLU A 655 -13.60 22.13 28.44
N ARG A 656 -14.87 22.03 28.03
CA ARG A 656 -15.70 20.82 28.20
C ARG A 656 -15.10 19.60 27.52
N GLN A 657 -14.47 19.75 26.36
CA GLN A 657 -13.80 18.64 25.70
C GLN A 657 -12.38 18.38 26.19
N LYS A 658 -11.63 19.38 26.69
CA LYS A 658 -10.42 19.11 27.50
C LYS A 658 -10.80 18.25 28.70
N ALA A 659 -11.91 18.58 29.38
CA ALA A 659 -12.46 17.77 30.46
C ALA A 659 -12.92 16.38 29.98
N MET A 660 -13.60 16.25 28.82
CA MET A 660 -13.94 14.94 28.25
C MET A 660 -12.71 14.13 27.83
N MET A 661 -11.66 14.72 27.28
CA MET A 661 -10.41 14.01 26.96
C MET A 661 -9.74 13.48 28.23
N THR A 662 -9.72 14.28 29.29
CA THR A 662 -9.24 13.86 30.62
C THR A 662 -10.12 12.73 31.17
N LEU A 663 -11.46 12.85 31.09
CA LEU A 663 -12.42 11.81 31.50
C LEU A 663 -12.31 10.52 30.67
N GLN A 664 -12.10 10.62 29.36
CA GLN A 664 -12.03 9.49 28.44
C GLN A 664 -10.66 8.79 28.50
N MET A 665 -9.58 9.50 28.87
CA MET A 665 -8.31 8.88 29.29
C MET A 665 -8.42 8.15 30.65
N THR A 666 -9.54 8.29 31.37
CA THR A 666 -9.79 7.65 32.67
C THR A 666 -10.82 6.52 32.59
N MET A 667 -11.33 6.18 31.40
CA MET A 667 -12.36 5.15 31.21
C MET A 667 -11.78 3.90 30.55
N ASN A 668 -10.88 3.21 31.26
CA ASN A 668 -10.46 1.85 30.90
C ASN A 668 -10.29 0.91 32.12
N SER A 669 -10.87 1.26 33.27
CA SER A 669 -10.93 0.38 34.44
C SER A 669 -12.32 0.42 35.08
N LYS A 670 -12.70 -0.67 35.75
CA LYS A 670 -14.05 -0.92 36.30
C LYS A 670 -14.33 -0.21 37.64
N TYR A 671 -13.57 0.82 38.04
CA TYR A 671 -13.75 1.50 39.33
C TYR A 671 -13.73 3.03 39.18
N PHE A 672 -14.77 3.68 39.71
CA PHE A 672 -14.91 5.14 39.72
C PHE A 672 -14.21 5.77 40.93
N ILE A 673 -13.55 6.91 40.72
CA ILE A 673 -13.40 7.98 41.71
C ILE A 673 -13.85 9.27 41.01
N ALA A 674 -14.90 9.92 41.52
CA ALA A 674 -15.29 11.26 41.10
C ALA A 674 -14.59 12.27 42.02
N ILE A 675 -13.72 13.11 41.46
CA ILE A 675 -13.20 14.29 42.15
C ILE A 675 -13.98 15.49 41.63
N TYR A 676 -14.79 16.09 42.49
CA TYR A 676 -15.40 17.40 42.25
C TYR A 676 -14.46 18.45 42.85
N VAL A 677 -13.90 19.33 42.03
CA VAL A 677 -13.17 20.52 42.50
C VAL A 677 -13.96 21.74 42.07
N SER A 678 -14.62 22.38 43.03
CA SER A 678 -15.09 23.76 42.91
C SER A 678 -14.06 24.67 43.59
N ASP A 679 -13.60 25.66 42.84
CA ASP A 679 -12.76 26.79 43.20
C ASP A 679 -11.24 26.62 43.31
N ILE A 680 -10.59 27.32 42.38
CA ILE A 680 -9.18 27.65 42.30
C ILE A 680 -8.90 28.71 43.36
N LEU A 681 -8.26 28.32 44.47
CA LEU A 681 -7.32 29.07 45.32
C LEU A 681 -7.32 28.41 46.72
N ASN A 682 -6.16 27.87 47.12
CA ASN A 682 -5.84 27.17 48.37
C ASN A 682 -6.07 25.65 48.37
N LEU A 683 -5.00 24.91 48.08
CA LEU A 683 -4.85 23.50 48.48
C LEU A 683 -3.42 23.27 48.96
N THR A 684 -3.23 23.19 50.28
CA THR A 684 -1.98 22.78 50.93
C THR A 684 -2.02 21.37 51.53
N GLU A 685 -3.10 20.61 51.44
CA GLU A 685 -3.12 19.22 51.94
C GLU A 685 -4.21 18.40 51.23
N ILE A 686 -3.84 17.22 50.72
CA ILE A 686 -4.77 16.15 50.35
C ILE A 686 -4.29 14.87 51.06
N SER A 687 -5.04 14.42 52.05
CA SER A 687 -4.83 13.16 52.75
C SER A 687 -5.62 12.01 52.09
N TRP A 688 -5.01 10.84 51.96
CA TRP A 688 -5.62 9.62 51.44
C TRP A 688 -6.25 8.77 52.55
N TYR A 689 -7.47 8.28 52.32
CA TYR A 689 -8.07 7.20 53.12
C TYR A 689 -8.58 6.12 52.15
N LEU A 690 -8.05 4.91 52.24
CA LEU A 690 -8.55 3.71 51.57
C LEU A 690 -9.05 2.75 52.64
N ASN A 691 -10.28 2.27 52.49
CA ASN A 691 -10.80 1.13 53.23
C ASN A 691 -11.06 0.01 52.21
N ASP A 692 -10.61 -1.19 52.54
CA ASP A 692 -10.63 -2.41 51.71
C ASP A 692 -12.00 -2.71 51.08
N VAL A 693 -11.98 -3.21 49.82
CA VAL A 693 -12.38 -4.58 49.44
C VAL A 693 -12.35 -4.70 47.90
N HIS A 694 -11.46 -5.58 47.43
CA HIS A 694 -11.38 -6.23 46.10
C HIS A 694 -11.00 -5.44 44.83
N ARG A 695 -9.87 -5.95 44.27
CA ARG A 695 -9.47 -6.10 42.86
C ARG A 695 -8.85 -4.91 42.12
N ALA A 696 -7.54 -5.10 41.91
CA ALA A 696 -6.82 -5.06 40.64
C ALA A 696 -6.54 -3.70 39.98
N GLU A 697 -5.23 -3.46 39.85
CA GLU A 697 -4.54 -2.69 38.82
C GLU A 697 -4.85 -1.19 38.75
N PHE A 698 -3.91 -0.37 39.22
CA PHE A 698 -3.24 0.67 38.41
C PHE A 698 -2.30 1.50 39.31
N THR A 699 -1.01 1.50 38.99
CA THR A 699 -0.06 2.54 39.41
C THR A 699 0.75 2.92 38.19
N PHE A 700 0.76 4.19 37.81
CA PHE A 700 1.93 4.79 37.16
C PHE A 700 2.00 6.31 37.42
N PHE A 701 3.04 6.66 38.17
CA PHE A 701 3.94 7.83 38.10
C PHE A 701 3.44 9.27 38.30
N ILE A 702 3.92 9.86 39.40
CA ILE A 702 4.42 11.24 39.47
C ILE A 702 5.79 11.21 40.13
N SER A 703 6.84 11.63 39.43
CA SER A 703 7.97 12.35 40.04
C SER A 703 8.96 12.83 38.99
N TYR A 704 8.93 14.13 38.69
CA TYR A 704 10.13 14.92 38.43
C TYR A 704 9.82 16.36 38.83
N LEU A 705 10.24 16.77 40.03
CA LEU A 705 10.63 18.15 40.33
C LEU A 705 11.20 18.26 41.76
N PHE A 706 12.30 19.01 41.83
CA PHE A 706 13.10 19.44 42.99
C PHE A 706 14.18 18.49 43.49
N VAL A 707 15.45 18.82 43.20
CA VAL A 707 16.35 19.47 44.18
C VAL A 707 17.38 20.35 43.43
N ILE A 708 17.30 21.67 43.72
CA ILE A 708 18.20 22.82 43.42
C ILE A 708 18.38 23.26 41.96
#